data_AF-A0A960NV04-F1
#
_entry.id   AF-A0A960NV04-F1
#
_cell.length_a   1.000
_cell.length_b   1.000
_cell.length_c   1.000
_cell.angle_alpha   90.00
_cell.angle_beta   90.00
_cell.angle_gamma   90.00
#
_symmetry.space_group_name_H-M   'P 1'
#
loop_
_entity.id
_entity.type
_entity.pdbx_description
1 polymer ?
#
loop_
_entity_poly.entity_id
_entity_poly.type
_entity_poly.pdbx_seq_one_letter_code
_entity_poly.pdbx_strand_id
1 'polypeptide(L)'
;GLTLSEGWVSVSGDLSGTLEGALGSGTLTFNGGSLEVWPGQYSMGYEDGVLLTNNIVSNGLIRIKADTDIAIVEGDQPENFIRLDADTTLQVSGDSLSIEKEIIENEGTGPHSLTIDSYGAIIHYGNSLWSGGTQVDKGVFIFAGEGNLPGMGNIVIGADGYAGIGADNDVTEFVSKIDLANSTGTLGFDSDPESESGPDVFSDPIDLTGANSSLRIGTATQAILGDYPILNTTEQITPAGSSYRFGGGGGSLFVASFLTDGSNPRGLEVDSIDETPLTVWLLNPNNNFTGDIYVNNSALIYGPGVAPDAEVAFNLTSTGYVGIAGSGAYDDAGQNGAMVSDWLDQFAANTPGIIGFDVFHDAGTGWVINDLDTSRFSNAAIGSATYVESGGEFGAPGLTLTGTLTPNSDGSHRFVAYKGGAFIVEGTLTGDSLQIGRPDSIATFGDRMGDDYSTVMISGDNTGALSDGTTFYSGRLMIGQSNGIAGDDPTSALGIGALTIAPTLFIEENEGDAPSPQLVAAVDDLILPNNIIINSDELGISGERDFTLAGDISGSGRLYVGENYDQSLELTLSGNNTFSGGIYLANNSSLAVTSNTGTGTGPLGFGHSGGSVYFESNAPVIGGFSNENDGSYGYISLQAEGPTTLTVNQQEFGRFYGSINAEDATVIKTGAGTLRFDSGYINTNGIADGEGNNIGLDVQQGAVIFSNNSGLYDNSENQTPAVRISGGSFAVDGGTTFNNPVVVAGGGRLDGFGTYTQDVAIGDGAILSPGLAGNGMTGSIQFHHLELDAGGIYEFDIQSPDFGDYVGRDTISVFNPNSSEQTLVINADSSHPFIIRVYSVDEAGERGFLSGIDPDHGMYSWTLISFDELLIPSTSNMFDPSLFSLELDGFSADFTGDFNIALDGQHIVLQFTPVPEPSTYAMMAIGLGIVAWSIRRRRRHKA
;
A
#
# COMPACT_ATOMS: atom_id res chain seq x y z
N GLY A 1 18.17 -3.03 32.36
CA GLY A 1 17.19 -1.94 32.43
C GLY A 1 17.45 -1.03 31.27
N LEU A 2 16.40 -0.66 30.55
CA LEU A 2 16.43 0.20 29.37
C LEU A 2 15.73 1.52 29.72
N THR A 3 16.27 2.66 29.29
CA THR A 3 15.67 3.99 29.53
C THR A 3 15.43 4.70 28.20
N LEU A 4 14.17 5.04 27.94
CA LEU A 4 13.70 5.73 26.74
C LEU A 4 13.54 7.22 27.04
N SER A 5 14.60 8.00 26.81
CA SER A 5 14.59 9.45 27.10
C SER A 5 14.10 10.31 25.92
N GLU A 6 14.52 9.98 24.69
CA GLU A 6 14.11 10.64 23.45
C GLU A 6 14.22 9.61 22.30
N GLY A 7 13.44 9.79 21.22
CA GLY A 7 13.42 8.87 20.07
C GLY A 7 12.51 7.64 20.28
N TRP A 8 12.75 6.58 19.51
CA TRP A 8 11.99 5.33 19.59
C TRP A 8 12.91 4.09 19.62
N VAL A 9 12.41 3.01 20.22
CA VAL A 9 12.98 1.65 20.11
C VAL A 9 11.96 0.79 19.39
N SER A 10 12.35 0.14 18.29
CA SER A 10 11.49 -0.82 17.59
C SER A 10 11.80 -2.22 18.07
N VAL A 11 10.74 -2.98 18.30
CA VAL A 11 10.78 -4.42 18.55
C VAL A 11 10.01 -5.09 17.42
N SER A 12 10.68 -6.00 16.72
CA SER A 12 10.08 -6.87 15.71
C SER A 12 10.47 -8.31 16.01
N GLY A 13 9.51 -9.23 15.85
CA GLY A 13 9.74 -10.68 15.87
C GLY A 13 9.97 -11.20 14.45
N ASP A 14 10.64 -12.34 14.30
CA ASP A 14 10.84 -13.00 12.99
C ASP A 14 10.30 -14.44 13.00
N LEU A 15 9.36 -14.74 13.91
CA LEU A 15 8.94 -16.11 14.20
C LEU A 15 7.45 -16.16 14.51
N SER A 16 6.78 -17.16 13.95
CA SER A 16 5.45 -17.63 14.37
C SER A 16 5.48 -17.94 15.87
N GLY A 17 4.81 -17.13 16.69
CA GLY A 17 4.73 -17.25 18.12
C GLY A 17 4.95 -15.93 18.87
N THR A 18 4.29 -15.81 20.02
CA THR A 18 4.35 -14.68 20.94
C THR A 18 5.79 -14.31 21.34
N LEU A 19 6.17 -13.04 21.13
CA LEU A 19 7.52 -12.57 21.44
C LEU A 19 7.65 -12.19 22.93
N GLU A 20 8.23 -13.08 23.73
CA GLU A 20 8.51 -12.83 25.16
C GLU A 20 9.98 -12.46 25.41
N GLY A 21 10.22 -11.41 26.20
CA GLY A 21 11.54 -11.11 26.76
C GLY A 21 12.55 -10.43 25.82
N ALA A 22 12.11 -9.90 24.68
CA ALA A 22 12.97 -9.22 23.69
C ALA A 22 13.77 -8.02 24.26
N LEU A 23 13.26 -7.36 25.30
CA LEU A 23 13.92 -6.24 25.99
C LEU A 23 14.75 -6.69 27.21
N GLY A 24 14.91 -8.00 27.41
CA GLY A 24 15.50 -8.60 28.61
C GLY A 24 14.59 -8.50 29.83
N SER A 25 15.11 -8.76 31.03
CA SER A 25 14.30 -8.82 32.27
C SER A 25 14.42 -7.57 33.18
N GLY A 26 15.18 -6.56 32.77
CA GLY A 26 15.41 -5.37 33.59
C GLY A 26 14.27 -4.34 33.47
N THR A 27 14.19 -3.38 34.40
CA THR A 27 13.20 -2.29 34.33
C THR A 27 13.30 -1.51 33.02
N LEU A 28 12.15 -1.27 32.39
CA LEU A 28 11.96 -0.34 31.27
C LEU A 28 11.51 1.02 31.84
N THR A 29 12.21 2.09 31.53
CA THR A 29 11.90 3.43 32.06
C THR A 29 11.55 4.37 30.90
N PHE A 30 10.34 4.91 30.90
CA PHE A 30 9.91 5.94 29.97
C PHE A 30 10.19 7.33 30.54
N ASN A 31 10.97 8.11 29.82
CA ASN A 31 11.39 9.46 30.16
C ASN A 31 11.25 10.42 28.95
N GLY A 32 10.23 10.20 28.12
CA GLY A 32 9.93 10.99 26.92
C GLY A 32 10.14 10.27 25.57
N GLY A 33 10.78 9.09 25.56
CA GLY A 33 10.92 8.25 24.37
C GLY A 33 9.71 7.34 24.11
N SER A 34 9.71 6.66 22.96
CA SER A 34 8.61 5.81 22.47
C SER A 34 9.06 4.36 22.27
N LEU A 35 8.13 3.41 22.40
CA LEU A 35 8.30 2.03 21.96
C LEU A 35 7.48 1.84 20.68
N GLU A 36 8.08 1.24 19.67
CA GLU A 36 7.38 0.85 18.44
C GLU A 36 7.44 -0.68 18.34
N VAL A 37 6.33 -1.30 18.00
CA VAL A 37 6.20 -2.75 17.89
C VAL A 37 5.65 -3.05 16.51
N TRP A 38 6.39 -3.84 15.74
CA TRP A 38 6.00 -4.23 14.39
C TRP A 38 5.63 -5.71 14.37
N PRO A 39 4.64 -6.12 13.57
CA PRO A 39 4.40 -7.53 13.31
C PRO A 39 5.66 -8.11 12.66
N GLY A 40 5.94 -9.39 12.94
CA GLY A 40 7.02 -10.06 12.25
C GLY A 40 6.73 -10.18 10.75
N GLN A 41 7.76 -10.12 9.91
CA GLN A 41 7.63 -10.24 8.44
C GLN A 41 6.98 -11.55 7.96
N TYR A 42 6.67 -12.48 8.86
CA TYR A 42 6.13 -13.82 8.60
C TYR A 42 4.91 -14.19 9.48
N SER A 43 4.23 -13.22 10.11
CA SER A 43 3.05 -13.53 10.96
C SER A 43 1.91 -14.11 10.10
N MET A 44 1.54 -15.37 10.39
CA MET A 44 0.55 -16.16 9.64
C MET A 44 -0.64 -16.60 10.51
N GLY A 45 -0.99 -15.88 11.59
CA GLY A 45 -2.17 -16.23 12.37
C GLY A 45 -2.45 -15.38 13.61
N TYR A 46 -3.73 -15.35 13.99
CA TYR A 46 -4.42 -14.60 15.04
C TYR A 46 -3.90 -14.74 16.50
N GLU A 47 -2.63 -15.14 16.75
CA GLU A 47 -2.09 -15.28 18.12
C GLU A 47 -0.70 -14.63 18.34
N ASP A 48 -0.18 -13.90 17.36
CA ASP A 48 1.19 -13.36 17.39
C ASP A 48 1.26 -11.95 18.00
N GLY A 49 1.01 -11.83 19.31
CA GLY A 49 1.23 -10.59 20.07
C GLY A 49 2.65 -10.43 20.66
N VAL A 50 2.97 -9.24 21.16
CA VAL A 50 4.23 -8.97 21.91
C VAL A 50 3.97 -8.89 23.41
N LEU A 51 4.69 -9.70 24.19
CA LEU A 51 4.58 -9.72 25.66
C LEU A 51 5.74 -8.99 26.34
N LEU A 52 5.40 -7.95 27.07
CA LEU A 52 6.34 -7.18 27.89
C LEU A 52 6.26 -7.60 29.36
N THR A 53 7.19 -8.45 29.78
CA THR A 53 7.31 -8.90 31.18
C THR A 53 8.11 -7.95 32.07
N ASN A 54 8.69 -6.88 31.51
CA ASN A 54 9.51 -5.90 32.23
C ASN A 54 8.71 -5.10 33.26
N ASN A 55 9.32 -4.73 34.39
CA ASN A 55 8.75 -3.65 35.21
C ASN A 55 8.89 -2.33 34.47
N ILE A 56 7.85 -1.51 34.52
CA ILE A 56 7.82 -0.22 33.82
C ILE A 56 7.87 0.90 34.85
N VAL A 57 8.65 1.94 34.57
CA VAL A 57 8.66 3.20 35.33
C VAL A 57 8.36 4.34 34.38
N SER A 58 7.33 5.12 34.67
CA SER A 58 6.99 6.33 33.91
C SER A 58 7.44 7.59 34.65
N ASN A 59 8.16 8.47 33.95
CA ASN A 59 8.45 9.83 34.40
C ASN A 59 7.56 10.88 33.71
N GLY A 60 6.41 10.47 33.16
CA GLY A 60 5.34 11.36 32.74
C GLY A 60 4.72 11.10 31.36
N LEU A 61 5.38 10.31 30.50
CA LEU A 61 4.82 9.92 29.20
C LEU A 61 5.26 8.50 28.87
N ILE A 62 4.30 7.62 28.60
CA ILE A 62 4.50 6.32 27.94
C ILE A 62 3.88 6.44 26.55
N ARG A 63 4.69 6.28 25.51
CA ARG A 63 4.23 6.23 24.13
C ARG A 63 4.54 4.87 23.52
N ILE A 64 3.53 4.20 22.99
CA ILE A 64 3.62 2.92 22.31
C ILE A 64 2.95 3.07 20.94
N LYS A 65 3.63 2.69 19.86
CA LYS A 65 3.03 2.44 18.56
C LYS A 65 3.03 0.93 18.35
N ALA A 66 1.87 0.35 18.22
CA ALA A 66 1.66 -1.09 18.14
C ALA A 66 1.03 -1.40 16.79
N ASP A 67 1.79 -1.98 15.88
CA ASP A 67 1.27 -2.46 14.59
C ASP A 67 0.82 -3.95 14.70
N THR A 68 0.75 -4.46 15.94
CA THR A 68 0.27 -5.79 16.36
C THR A 68 -0.16 -5.71 17.83
N ASP A 69 -1.05 -6.59 18.29
CA ASP A 69 -1.44 -6.64 19.71
C ASP A 69 -0.24 -6.72 20.68
N ILE A 70 -0.30 -5.93 21.74
CA ILE A 70 0.75 -5.86 22.77
C ILE A 70 0.15 -6.05 24.16
N ALA A 71 0.78 -6.89 24.98
CA ALA A 71 0.38 -7.06 26.37
C ALA A 71 1.55 -6.85 27.35
N ILE A 72 1.30 -6.09 28.41
CA ILE A 72 2.22 -5.93 29.56
C ILE A 72 1.77 -6.90 30.64
N VAL A 73 2.42 -8.06 30.67
CA VAL A 73 2.01 -9.23 31.47
C VAL A 73 2.91 -9.47 32.67
N GLU A 74 2.43 -10.19 33.67
CA GLU A 74 3.24 -10.57 34.83
C GLU A 74 4.48 -11.37 34.41
N GLY A 75 5.65 -11.02 34.97
CA GLY A 75 6.89 -11.74 34.73
C GLY A 75 7.33 -12.56 35.94
N ASP A 76 8.37 -13.38 35.76
CA ASP A 76 9.06 -14.12 36.83
C ASP A 76 9.80 -13.21 37.85
N GLN A 77 9.65 -11.88 37.76
CA GLN A 77 10.30 -10.95 38.67
C GLN A 77 9.56 -10.93 40.03
N PRO A 78 10.30 -10.74 41.15
CA PRO A 78 9.68 -10.67 42.47
C PRO A 78 8.79 -9.44 42.67
N GLU A 79 8.92 -8.44 41.80
CA GLU A 79 8.07 -7.26 41.72
C GLU A 79 7.50 -7.20 40.30
N ASN A 80 6.18 -6.98 40.15
CA ASN A 80 5.49 -6.88 38.87
C ASN A 80 4.62 -5.63 38.86
N PHE A 81 5.12 -4.54 38.26
CA PHE A 81 4.40 -3.26 38.27
C PHE A 81 4.66 -2.37 37.05
N ILE A 82 3.75 -1.42 36.86
CA ILE A 82 3.98 -0.14 36.20
C ILE A 82 3.97 0.94 37.29
N ARG A 83 5.09 1.66 37.50
CA ARG A 83 5.20 2.69 38.53
C ARG A 83 5.15 4.09 37.95
N LEU A 84 4.29 4.92 38.49
CA LEU A 84 4.17 6.34 38.16
C LEU A 84 5.09 7.15 39.10
N ASP A 85 6.16 7.72 38.56
CA ASP A 85 7.06 8.65 39.29
C ASP A 85 6.63 10.13 39.09
N ALA A 86 5.67 10.39 38.19
CA ALA A 86 5.01 11.67 37.92
C ALA A 86 3.59 11.43 37.34
N ASP A 87 2.78 12.50 37.26
CA ASP A 87 1.57 12.53 36.42
C ASP A 87 1.91 12.00 35.02
N THR A 88 1.22 10.96 34.58
CA THR A 88 1.61 10.19 33.39
C THR A 88 0.54 10.23 32.32
N THR A 89 0.93 10.56 31.09
CA THR A 89 0.11 10.34 29.90
C THR A 89 0.46 9.01 29.24
N LEU A 90 -0.54 8.20 28.91
CA LEU A 90 -0.43 7.02 28.06
C LEU A 90 -0.92 7.38 26.65
N GLN A 91 -0.06 7.16 25.65
CA GLN A 91 -0.39 7.34 24.23
C GLN A 91 -0.13 6.02 23.51
N VAL A 92 -1.19 5.39 23.01
CA VAL A 92 -1.10 4.20 22.15
C VAL A 92 -1.66 4.53 20.76
N SER A 93 -1.03 4.01 19.72
CA SER A 93 -1.51 4.10 18.34
C SER A 93 -1.35 2.76 17.63
N GLY A 94 -2.29 2.44 16.73
CA GLY A 94 -2.42 1.13 16.11
C GLY A 94 -3.27 0.20 16.97
N ASP A 95 -2.85 -1.05 17.12
CA ASP A 95 -3.55 -2.12 17.83
C ASP A 95 -3.66 -1.90 19.35
N SER A 96 -4.37 -2.83 19.99
CA SER A 96 -4.71 -2.75 21.40
C SER A 96 -3.50 -2.97 22.33
N LEU A 97 -3.52 -2.29 23.49
CA LEU A 97 -2.58 -2.52 24.59
C LEU A 97 -3.30 -3.12 25.80
N SER A 98 -2.97 -4.38 26.11
CA SER A 98 -3.41 -5.05 27.32
C SER A 98 -2.41 -4.84 28.48
N ILE A 99 -2.91 -4.56 29.69
CA ILE A 99 -2.11 -4.30 30.88
C ILE A 99 -2.61 -5.18 32.03
N GLU A 100 -1.92 -6.30 32.26
CA GLU A 100 -2.23 -7.22 33.36
C GLU A 100 -1.54 -6.84 34.66
N LYS A 101 -0.44 -6.07 34.59
CA LYS A 101 0.29 -5.63 35.78
C LYS A 101 -0.45 -4.57 36.58
N GLU A 102 -0.19 -4.55 37.89
CA GLU A 102 -0.62 -3.45 38.76
C GLU A 102 0.02 -2.12 38.35
N ILE A 103 -0.75 -1.04 38.37
CA ILE A 103 -0.24 0.32 38.21
C ILE A 103 -0.17 0.97 39.60
N ILE A 104 1.05 1.31 40.03
CA ILE A 104 1.35 1.81 41.37
C ILE A 104 1.96 3.22 41.34
N GLU A 105 1.83 3.95 42.45
CA GLU A 105 2.52 5.22 42.64
C GLU A 105 3.88 5.05 43.32
N ASN A 106 4.81 5.96 43.04
CA ASN A 106 6.06 6.03 43.79
C ASN A 106 5.83 6.56 45.21
N GLU A 107 6.09 5.72 46.21
CA GLU A 107 5.92 6.07 47.62
C GLU A 107 6.64 7.38 47.98
N GLY A 108 5.89 8.32 48.58
CA GLY A 108 6.44 9.56 49.11
C GLY A 108 6.56 10.72 48.12
N THR A 109 6.07 10.57 46.89
CA THR A 109 6.09 11.64 45.87
C THR A 109 4.77 12.42 45.73
N GLY A 110 3.73 12.01 46.45
CA GLY A 110 2.39 12.61 46.36
C GLY A 110 1.47 11.80 45.44
N PRO A 111 0.19 12.20 45.31
CA PRO A 111 -0.73 11.58 44.36
C PRO A 111 -0.33 11.91 42.93
N HIS A 112 -0.39 10.93 42.04
CA HIS A 112 -0.16 11.08 40.60
C HIS A 112 -1.41 10.68 39.82
N SER A 113 -1.68 11.44 38.77
CA SER A 113 -2.78 11.20 37.85
C SER A 113 -2.35 10.39 36.64
N LEU A 114 -3.32 9.71 36.03
CA LEU A 114 -3.18 9.01 34.76
C LEU A 114 -4.03 9.71 33.70
N THR A 115 -3.42 10.12 32.59
CA THR A 115 -4.11 10.67 31.42
C THR A 115 -4.03 9.69 30.26
N ILE A 116 -5.16 9.38 29.63
CA ILE A 116 -5.24 8.60 28.40
C ILE A 116 -5.47 9.56 27.25
N ASP A 117 -4.54 9.58 26.31
CA ASP A 117 -4.57 10.40 25.09
C ASP A 117 -4.11 9.52 23.93
N SER A 118 -4.99 8.57 23.57
CA SER A 118 -4.67 7.43 22.74
C SER A 118 -5.54 7.38 21.49
N TYR A 119 -5.03 6.84 20.40
CA TYR A 119 -5.81 6.43 19.24
C TYR A 119 -6.21 4.95 19.33
N GLY A 120 -5.32 4.11 19.87
CA GLY A 120 -5.59 2.70 20.13
C GLY A 120 -6.31 2.47 21.46
N ALA A 121 -6.84 1.26 21.64
CA ALA A 121 -7.48 0.83 22.89
C ALA A 121 -6.47 0.42 23.96
N ILE A 122 -6.77 0.71 25.22
CA ILE A 122 -6.00 0.26 26.39
C ILE A 122 -6.92 -0.54 27.30
N ILE A 123 -6.58 -1.80 27.54
CA ILE A 123 -7.36 -2.74 28.36
C ILE A 123 -6.56 -3.05 29.62
N HIS A 124 -7.08 -2.68 30.79
CA HIS A 124 -6.37 -2.85 32.06
C HIS A 124 -7.01 -3.94 32.91
N TYR A 125 -6.27 -5.00 33.19
CA TYR A 125 -6.69 -6.11 34.07
C TYR A 125 -6.09 -6.02 35.47
N GLY A 126 -4.90 -5.44 35.62
CA GLY A 126 -4.20 -5.34 36.91
C GLY A 126 -4.84 -4.36 37.89
N ASN A 127 -4.37 -4.36 39.16
CA ASN A 127 -4.90 -3.44 40.18
C ASN A 127 -4.53 -1.97 39.92
N SER A 128 -5.50 -1.07 40.13
CA SER A 128 -5.30 0.39 40.05
C SER A 128 -5.00 1.03 41.41
N LEU A 129 -3.71 1.20 41.72
CA LEU A 129 -3.24 1.71 43.01
C LEU A 129 -2.77 3.18 42.97
N TRP A 130 -3.12 3.93 41.93
CA TRP A 130 -2.91 5.38 41.88
C TRP A 130 -4.05 6.17 42.54
N SER A 131 -3.78 7.42 42.89
CA SER A 131 -4.63 8.23 43.76
C SER A 131 -4.92 9.65 43.26
N GLY A 132 -4.22 10.12 42.22
CA GLY A 132 -4.45 11.44 41.61
C GLY A 132 -5.67 11.52 40.69
N GLY A 133 -6.34 10.40 40.40
CA GLY A 133 -7.47 10.31 39.47
C GLY A 133 -7.05 9.93 38.05
N THR A 134 -8.04 9.79 37.18
CA THR A 134 -7.87 9.37 35.78
C THR A 134 -8.58 10.34 34.86
N GLN A 135 -7.91 10.76 33.79
CA GLN A 135 -8.49 11.59 32.74
C GLN A 135 -8.39 10.83 31.42
N VAL A 136 -9.50 10.60 30.74
CA VAL A 136 -9.52 9.98 29.42
C VAL A 136 -9.88 11.05 28.41
N ASP A 137 -8.87 11.68 27.81
CA ASP A 137 -9.08 12.78 26.86
C ASP A 137 -9.47 12.27 25.47
N LYS A 138 -8.83 11.18 25.03
CA LYS A 138 -9.03 10.54 23.72
C LYS A 138 -8.78 9.04 23.79
N GLY A 139 -9.54 8.26 23.03
CA GLY A 139 -9.36 6.82 22.87
C GLY A 139 -10.15 5.98 23.88
N VAL A 140 -9.93 4.67 23.86
CA VAL A 140 -10.64 3.67 24.66
C VAL A 140 -9.78 3.23 25.84
N PHE A 141 -10.31 3.34 27.07
CA PHE A 141 -9.71 2.79 28.28
C PHE A 141 -10.71 1.91 29.03
N ILE A 142 -10.42 0.61 29.13
CA ILE A 142 -11.31 -0.37 29.75
C ILE A 142 -10.68 -0.90 31.04
N PHE A 143 -11.44 -0.84 32.12
CA PHE A 143 -11.14 -1.52 33.38
C PHE A 143 -11.73 -2.94 33.31
N ALA A 144 -10.94 -3.91 32.85
CA ALA A 144 -11.42 -5.27 32.55
C ALA A 144 -11.38 -6.23 33.74
N GLY A 145 -10.40 -6.13 34.64
CA GLY A 145 -10.23 -7.05 35.78
C GLY A 145 -11.14 -6.79 36.98
N GLU A 146 -11.42 -7.81 37.80
CA GLU A 146 -12.23 -7.70 39.02
C GLU A 146 -11.57 -6.74 40.04
N GLY A 147 -12.30 -5.68 40.44
CA GLY A 147 -11.87 -4.78 41.52
C GLY A 147 -10.69 -3.87 41.13
N ASN A 148 -10.40 -3.75 39.83
CA ASN A 148 -9.32 -2.92 39.30
C ASN A 148 -9.67 -1.44 39.21
N LEU A 149 -10.84 -0.99 39.69
CA LEU A 149 -11.19 0.43 39.72
C LEU A 149 -10.27 1.20 40.68
N PRO A 150 -9.87 2.45 40.35
CA PRO A 150 -9.00 3.23 41.22
C PRO A 150 -9.65 3.47 42.59
N GLY A 151 -8.92 3.13 43.65
CA GLY A 151 -9.41 3.27 45.03
C GLY A 151 -9.68 4.73 45.44
N MET A 152 -8.97 5.69 44.85
CA MET A 152 -9.07 7.14 45.10
C MET A 152 -8.98 7.93 43.78
N GLY A 153 -9.47 9.18 43.81
CA GLY A 153 -9.53 10.03 42.61
C GLY A 153 -10.75 9.71 41.75
N ASN A 154 -11.24 10.72 41.02
CA ASN A 154 -12.35 10.55 40.09
C ASN A 154 -11.83 10.24 38.69
N ILE A 155 -12.67 9.63 37.88
CA ILE A 155 -12.47 9.44 36.44
C ILE A 155 -13.20 10.57 35.71
N VAL A 156 -12.50 11.30 34.85
CA VAL A 156 -13.06 12.35 33.99
C VAL A 156 -12.92 11.92 32.54
N ILE A 157 -14.03 11.93 31.79
CA ILE A 157 -14.05 11.49 30.39
C ILE A 157 -14.19 12.71 29.49
N GLY A 158 -13.14 13.02 28.72
CA GLY A 158 -13.14 14.06 27.69
C GLY A 158 -14.09 13.75 26.54
N ALA A 159 -14.34 14.71 25.65
CA ALA A 159 -15.36 14.58 24.61
C ALA A 159 -15.09 13.42 23.63
N ASP A 160 -13.82 13.15 23.33
CA ASP A 160 -13.37 12.07 22.44
C ASP A 160 -12.88 10.84 23.22
N GLY A 161 -13.11 10.83 24.54
CA GLY A 161 -12.68 9.78 25.45
C GLY A 161 -13.77 8.73 25.70
N TYR A 162 -13.32 7.50 25.95
CA TYR A 162 -14.15 6.38 26.35
C TYR A 162 -13.54 5.72 27.58
N ALA A 163 -14.29 5.64 28.68
CA ALA A 163 -13.90 4.88 29.87
C ALA A 163 -14.94 3.79 30.15
N GLY A 164 -14.54 2.52 30.10
CA GLY A 164 -15.44 1.37 30.25
C GLY A 164 -15.06 0.42 31.38
N ILE A 165 -16.00 -0.47 31.72
CA ILE A 165 -15.79 -1.60 32.64
C ILE A 165 -16.09 -2.93 31.98
N GLY A 166 -15.30 -3.94 32.36
CA GLY A 166 -15.59 -5.36 32.12
C GLY A 166 -16.67 -5.91 33.06
N ALA A 167 -17.23 -7.07 32.71
CA ALA A 167 -18.34 -7.74 33.41
C ALA A 167 -18.11 -8.08 34.89
N ASP A 168 -16.85 -8.22 35.29
CA ASP A 168 -16.48 -8.54 36.67
C ASP A 168 -16.54 -7.34 37.62
N ASN A 169 -16.94 -6.16 37.14
CA ASN A 169 -17.00 -4.93 37.92
C ASN A 169 -18.44 -4.50 38.29
N ASP A 170 -18.60 -3.97 39.50
CA ASP A 170 -19.87 -3.43 40.00
C ASP A 170 -20.20 -2.10 39.29
N VAL A 171 -21.32 -2.07 38.56
CA VAL A 171 -21.80 -0.90 37.81
C VAL A 171 -21.99 0.30 38.72
N THR A 172 -22.53 0.10 39.92
CA THR A 172 -22.78 1.17 40.89
C THR A 172 -21.46 1.74 41.41
N GLU A 173 -20.49 0.88 41.70
CA GLU A 173 -19.15 1.31 42.09
C GLU A 173 -18.50 2.12 40.97
N PHE A 174 -18.53 1.63 39.73
CA PHE A 174 -17.94 2.32 38.58
C PHE A 174 -18.54 3.71 38.35
N VAL A 175 -19.86 3.81 38.26
CA VAL A 175 -20.56 5.08 38.07
C VAL A 175 -20.23 6.07 39.21
N SER A 176 -20.04 5.57 40.44
CA SER A 176 -19.67 6.43 41.58
C SER A 176 -18.26 7.03 41.49
N LYS A 177 -17.38 6.45 40.67
CA LYS A 177 -16.01 6.95 40.43
C LYS A 177 -15.97 8.00 39.32
N ILE A 178 -16.97 8.06 38.46
CA ILE A 178 -17.04 9.04 37.37
C ILE A 178 -17.38 10.42 37.93
N ASP A 179 -16.63 11.44 37.52
CA ASP A 179 -17.05 12.82 37.68
C ASP A 179 -18.13 13.14 36.63
N LEU A 180 -19.36 12.76 36.94
CA LEU A 180 -20.51 12.87 36.06
C LEU A 180 -20.71 14.31 35.53
N ALA A 181 -20.44 15.34 36.35
CA ALA A 181 -20.68 16.72 35.96
C ALA A 181 -19.69 17.26 34.93
N ASN A 182 -18.44 16.78 34.97
CA ASN A 182 -17.36 17.25 34.10
C ASN A 182 -17.06 16.31 32.93
N SER A 183 -17.60 15.09 32.93
CA SER A 183 -17.40 14.12 31.85
C SER A 183 -18.33 14.40 30.67
N THR A 184 -17.81 14.38 29.45
CA THR A 184 -18.53 14.71 28.20
C THR A 184 -18.43 13.65 27.10
N GLY A 185 -17.58 12.63 27.26
CA GLY A 185 -17.44 11.52 26.33
C GLY A 185 -18.37 10.35 26.64
N THR A 186 -17.80 9.15 26.64
CA THR A 186 -18.57 7.89 26.72
C THR A 186 -18.26 7.07 27.98
N LEU A 187 -19.31 6.72 28.71
CA LEU A 187 -19.31 5.70 29.74
C LEU A 187 -19.52 4.31 29.10
N GLY A 188 -18.53 3.45 29.25
CA GLY A 188 -18.47 2.15 28.60
C GLY A 188 -18.93 0.98 29.45
N PHE A 189 -19.58 0.01 28.81
CA PHE A 189 -19.86 -1.31 29.35
C PHE A 189 -19.37 -2.32 28.34
N ASP A 190 -18.43 -3.17 28.74
CA ASP A 190 -17.67 -4.00 27.83
C ASP A 190 -17.72 -5.44 28.31
N SER A 191 -17.92 -6.36 27.38
CA SER A 191 -17.69 -7.77 27.66
C SER A 191 -16.20 -8.06 27.75
N ASP A 192 -15.86 -9.06 28.54
CA ASP A 192 -14.52 -9.63 28.54
C ASP A 192 -14.19 -10.17 27.13
N PRO A 193 -13.17 -9.65 26.43
CA PRO A 193 -12.80 -10.14 25.11
C PRO A 193 -12.37 -11.61 25.12
N GLU A 194 -12.01 -12.19 26.28
CA GLU A 194 -11.69 -13.62 26.41
C GLU A 194 -12.93 -14.51 26.67
N SER A 195 -14.13 -13.93 26.84
CA SER A 195 -15.35 -14.67 27.18
C SER A 195 -15.94 -15.39 25.95
N GLU A 196 -15.91 -16.71 25.95
CA GLU A 196 -16.61 -17.55 24.95
C GLU A 196 -18.14 -17.56 25.12
N SER A 197 -18.69 -16.89 26.14
CA SER A 197 -20.09 -17.06 26.56
C SER A 197 -21.09 -16.06 25.95
N GLY A 198 -20.64 -15.23 25.03
CA GLY A 198 -21.42 -14.16 24.40
C GLY A 198 -21.33 -12.85 25.19
N PRO A 199 -22.19 -11.85 24.87
CA PRO A 199 -22.14 -10.55 25.53
C PRO A 199 -22.45 -10.65 27.02
N ASP A 200 -21.67 -9.93 27.82
CA ASP A 200 -21.88 -9.81 29.26
C ASP A 200 -23.10 -8.95 29.61
N VAL A 201 -23.72 -9.28 30.74
CA VAL A 201 -25.00 -8.69 31.19
C VAL A 201 -24.79 -7.80 32.40
N PHE A 202 -25.05 -6.51 32.24
CA PHE A 202 -25.04 -5.50 33.28
C PHE A 202 -26.48 -5.21 33.73
N SER A 203 -26.97 -5.98 34.72
CA SER A 203 -28.36 -5.91 35.20
C SER A 203 -28.65 -4.75 36.14
N ASP A 204 -27.63 -4.10 36.71
CA ASP A 204 -27.84 -3.04 37.69
C ASP A 204 -28.43 -1.76 37.05
N PRO A 205 -29.32 -1.04 37.75
CA PRO A 205 -29.85 0.23 37.26
C PRO A 205 -28.75 1.29 37.06
N ILE A 206 -28.75 1.93 35.88
CA ILE A 206 -27.82 3.02 35.57
C ILE A 206 -28.50 4.37 35.83
N ASP A 207 -27.96 5.15 36.78
CA ASP A 207 -28.46 6.49 37.12
C ASP A 207 -27.42 7.58 36.77
N LEU A 208 -27.73 8.36 35.73
CA LEU A 208 -26.91 9.49 35.28
C LEU A 208 -27.43 10.84 35.79
N THR A 209 -28.22 10.86 36.87
CA THR A 209 -28.71 12.11 37.46
C THR A 209 -27.56 13.03 37.85
N GLY A 210 -27.56 14.26 37.33
CA GLY A 210 -26.52 15.25 37.59
C GLY A 210 -25.30 15.15 36.67
N ALA A 211 -25.31 14.22 35.72
CA ALA A 211 -24.29 14.17 34.68
C ALA A 211 -24.38 15.34 33.71
N ASN A 212 -23.26 15.61 33.04
CA ASN A 212 -23.20 16.53 31.93
C ASN A 212 -24.18 16.06 30.84
N SER A 213 -24.84 17.00 30.18
CA SER A 213 -25.78 16.68 29.11
C SER A 213 -25.12 15.98 27.92
N SER A 214 -23.80 16.11 27.73
CA SER A 214 -23.09 15.47 26.63
C SER A 214 -22.65 14.03 26.90
N LEU A 215 -22.63 13.58 28.16
CA LEU A 215 -22.19 12.22 28.52
C LEU A 215 -23.08 11.16 27.84
N ARG A 216 -22.44 10.13 27.27
CA ARG A 216 -23.08 9.02 26.54
C ARG A 216 -22.82 7.69 27.21
N ILE A 217 -23.63 6.68 26.86
CA ILE A 217 -23.40 5.26 27.19
C ILE A 217 -22.97 4.53 25.91
N GLY A 218 -21.95 3.69 25.98
CA GLY A 218 -21.46 2.93 24.83
C GLY A 218 -20.86 1.58 25.20
N THR A 219 -20.31 0.90 24.21
CA THR A 219 -19.50 -0.31 24.34
C THR A 219 -18.44 -0.30 23.25
N ALA A 220 -17.21 -0.71 23.58
CA ALA A 220 -16.14 -0.96 22.63
C ALA A 220 -16.12 -2.41 22.15
N THR A 221 -16.70 -3.32 22.93
CA THR A 221 -16.85 -4.73 22.56
C THR A 221 -18.31 -5.06 22.26
N GLN A 222 -18.96 -5.82 23.12
CA GLN A 222 -20.40 -6.05 23.13
C GLN A 222 -20.88 -5.93 24.58
N ALA A 223 -22.15 -5.61 24.81
CA ALA A 223 -22.71 -5.63 26.18
C ALA A 223 -24.23 -5.66 26.17
N ILE A 224 -24.83 -6.22 27.22
CA ILE A 224 -26.27 -6.17 27.46
C ILE A 224 -26.56 -5.33 28.71
N LEU A 225 -27.41 -4.30 28.58
CA LEU A 225 -27.86 -3.46 29.70
C LEU A 225 -29.26 -3.86 30.15
N GLY A 226 -29.39 -4.32 31.39
CA GLY A 226 -30.63 -4.77 32.04
C GLY A 226 -30.76 -6.30 32.12
N ASP A 227 -31.89 -6.78 32.67
CA ASP A 227 -32.17 -8.20 32.81
C ASP A 227 -32.36 -8.94 31.45
N TYR A 228 -31.37 -9.72 31.01
CA TYR A 228 -31.48 -10.61 29.84
C TYR A 228 -31.48 -12.09 30.26
N PRO A 229 -32.30 -12.97 29.64
CA PRO A 229 -33.18 -12.79 28.48
C PRO A 229 -34.58 -12.21 28.81
N ILE A 230 -34.77 -11.58 29.97
CA ILE A 230 -36.09 -11.05 30.40
C ILE A 230 -36.33 -9.67 29.78
N LEU A 231 -36.80 -9.64 28.53
CA LEU A 231 -36.96 -8.39 27.77
C LEU A 231 -38.06 -7.45 28.29
N ASN A 232 -38.85 -7.83 29.29
CA ASN A 232 -39.95 -7.01 29.81
C ASN A 232 -39.70 -6.47 31.23
N THR A 233 -38.42 -6.28 31.60
CA THR A 233 -38.03 -5.70 32.88
C THR A 233 -38.60 -4.27 33.06
N THR A 234 -38.75 -3.86 34.32
CA THR A 234 -39.08 -2.50 34.72
C THR A 234 -37.86 -1.69 35.15
N GLU A 235 -36.67 -2.27 35.11
CA GLU A 235 -35.42 -1.58 35.42
C GLU A 235 -35.15 -0.50 34.38
N GLN A 236 -34.82 0.69 34.85
CA GLN A 236 -34.73 1.89 34.02
C GLN A 236 -33.32 2.42 33.99
N ILE A 237 -32.92 2.91 32.82
CA ILE A 237 -31.83 3.88 32.71
C ILE A 237 -32.43 5.25 33.07
N THR A 238 -31.79 5.97 34.00
CA THR A 238 -32.13 7.36 34.29
C THR A 238 -31.15 8.28 33.55
N PRO A 239 -31.57 8.98 32.49
CA PRO A 239 -30.67 9.81 31.70
C PRO A 239 -30.31 11.12 32.42
N ALA A 240 -29.20 11.73 32.01
CA ALA A 240 -28.73 13.03 32.52
C ALA A 240 -29.72 14.20 32.29
N GLY A 241 -30.61 14.06 31.32
CA GLY A 241 -31.56 15.11 30.92
C GLY A 241 -32.81 14.59 30.25
N SER A 242 -33.21 15.24 29.15
CA SER A 242 -34.42 14.90 28.39
C SER A 242 -34.21 13.85 27.32
N SER A 243 -33.01 13.31 27.15
CA SER A 243 -32.74 12.29 26.12
C SER A 243 -31.88 11.18 26.66
N TYR A 244 -32.15 9.96 26.22
CA TYR A 244 -31.21 8.84 26.31
C TYR A 244 -30.10 9.05 25.29
N ARG A 245 -28.85 8.94 25.71
CA ARG A 245 -27.68 9.23 24.88
C ARG A 245 -26.78 8.02 24.82
N PHE A 246 -26.68 7.46 23.63
CA PHE A 246 -25.77 6.37 23.32
C PHE A 246 -24.74 6.83 22.30
N GLY A 247 -23.57 6.22 22.32
CA GLY A 247 -22.49 6.49 21.37
C GLY A 247 -21.12 6.08 21.88
N GLY A 248 -20.14 6.02 20.99
CA GLY A 248 -18.74 5.73 21.29
C GLY A 248 -18.42 4.25 21.48
N GLY A 249 -17.12 3.94 21.40
CA GLY A 249 -16.55 2.60 21.58
C GLY A 249 -16.52 1.77 20.31
N GLY A 250 -17.53 1.87 19.45
CA GLY A 250 -17.55 1.15 18.18
C GLY A 250 -18.05 -0.29 18.27
N GLY A 251 -18.56 -0.73 19.42
CA GLY A 251 -19.07 -2.08 19.65
C GLY A 251 -20.57 -2.29 19.34
N SER A 252 -21.16 -3.34 19.91
CA SER A 252 -22.59 -3.68 19.82
C SER A 252 -23.29 -3.73 21.18
N LEU A 253 -24.16 -2.75 21.45
CA LEU A 253 -24.85 -2.56 22.72
C LEU A 253 -26.30 -3.02 22.66
N PHE A 254 -26.67 -3.98 23.50
CA PHE A 254 -28.03 -4.51 23.62
C PHE A 254 -28.76 -3.91 24.82
N VAL A 255 -29.76 -3.09 24.59
CA VAL A 255 -30.51 -2.37 25.63
C VAL A 255 -31.81 -3.11 25.94
N ALA A 256 -31.77 -3.98 26.95
CA ALA A 256 -32.94 -4.66 27.52
C ALA A 256 -33.62 -3.83 28.63
N SER A 257 -32.95 -2.80 29.15
CA SER A 257 -33.50 -1.82 30.08
C SER A 257 -34.75 -1.11 29.52
N PHE A 258 -35.68 -0.74 30.40
CA PHE A 258 -36.91 -0.03 30.06
C PHE A 258 -36.65 1.48 29.90
N LEU A 259 -36.86 2.00 28.69
CA LEU A 259 -36.76 3.42 28.35
C LEU A 259 -38.15 4.06 28.39
N THR A 260 -38.31 5.08 29.25
CA THR A 260 -39.59 5.72 29.51
C THR A 260 -39.50 7.23 29.48
N ASP A 261 -40.63 7.87 29.15
CA ASP A 261 -40.80 9.29 29.37
C ASP A 261 -40.66 9.65 30.86
N GLY A 262 -40.18 10.87 31.10
CA GLY A 262 -40.18 11.49 32.42
C GLY A 262 -41.42 12.36 32.62
N SER A 263 -41.24 13.52 33.24
CA SER A 263 -42.29 14.55 33.31
C SER A 263 -42.54 15.26 31.97
N ASN A 264 -41.64 15.08 31.00
CA ASN A 264 -41.73 15.53 29.61
C ASN A 264 -41.34 14.36 28.69
N PRO A 265 -41.75 14.39 27.41
CA PRO A 265 -41.27 13.45 26.40
C PRO A 265 -39.75 13.37 26.39
N ARG A 266 -39.21 12.15 26.37
CA ARG A 266 -37.77 11.91 26.27
C ARG A 266 -37.40 11.42 24.87
N GLY A 267 -36.36 12.01 24.30
CA GLY A 267 -35.80 11.59 23.01
C GLY A 267 -34.73 10.51 23.16
N LEU A 268 -34.23 10.05 22.03
CA LEU A 268 -33.12 9.10 21.92
C LEU A 268 -32.07 9.67 20.95
N GLU A 269 -30.82 9.69 21.37
CA GLU A 269 -29.70 10.17 20.56
C GLU A 269 -28.64 9.08 20.51
N VAL A 270 -28.35 8.57 19.32
CA VAL A 270 -27.30 7.58 19.07
C VAL A 270 -26.27 8.23 18.15
N ASP A 271 -25.17 8.68 18.73
CA ASP A 271 -24.20 9.54 18.04
C ASP A 271 -22.78 9.24 18.52
N SER A 272 -21.91 8.90 17.57
CA SER A 272 -20.50 8.59 17.79
C SER A 272 -19.61 9.47 16.92
N ILE A 273 -18.32 9.51 17.23
CA ILE A 273 -17.30 9.97 16.27
C ILE A 273 -17.26 8.99 15.08
N ASP A 274 -16.81 9.47 13.92
CA ASP A 274 -16.84 8.69 12.67
C ASP A 274 -16.09 7.37 12.81
N GLU A 275 -14.97 7.35 13.53
CA GLU A 275 -14.04 6.21 13.63
C GLU A 275 -14.55 5.05 14.49
N THR A 276 -15.48 5.30 15.42
CA THR A 276 -15.97 4.28 16.37
C THR A 276 -17.51 4.21 16.39
N PRO A 277 -18.14 3.85 15.25
CA PRO A 277 -19.59 3.85 15.14
C PRO A 277 -20.24 2.77 16.02
N LEU A 278 -21.00 3.19 17.04
CA LEU A 278 -21.74 2.28 17.92
C LEU A 278 -22.95 1.66 17.21
N THR A 279 -23.24 0.38 17.46
CA THR A 279 -24.51 -0.27 17.10
C THR A 279 -25.34 -0.53 18.35
N VAL A 280 -26.55 0.05 18.42
CA VAL A 280 -27.46 -0.08 19.56
C VAL A 280 -28.68 -0.90 19.18
N TRP A 281 -28.95 -1.97 19.93
CA TRP A 281 -30.14 -2.80 19.80
C TRP A 281 -31.13 -2.50 20.92
N LEU A 282 -32.33 -2.05 20.60
CA LEU A 282 -33.41 -1.89 21.59
C LEU A 282 -34.22 -3.17 21.68
N LEU A 283 -34.22 -3.80 22.85
CA LEU A 283 -34.82 -5.12 23.04
C LEU A 283 -36.11 -5.11 23.87
N ASN A 284 -36.35 -4.06 24.65
CA ASN A 284 -37.50 -4.02 25.56
C ASN A 284 -38.80 -3.55 24.86
N PRO A 285 -39.81 -4.43 24.67
CA PRO A 285 -41.04 -4.07 23.97
C PRO A 285 -41.96 -3.17 24.80
N ASN A 286 -41.66 -2.92 26.08
CA ASN A 286 -42.43 -1.99 26.91
C ASN A 286 -41.98 -0.54 26.77
N ASN A 287 -40.87 -0.27 26.05
CA ASN A 287 -40.37 1.08 25.80
C ASN A 287 -41.50 2.03 25.37
N ASN A 288 -41.64 3.16 26.06
CA ASN A 288 -42.76 4.09 25.86
C ASN A 288 -42.33 5.56 25.84
N PHE A 289 -41.05 5.82 25.56
CA PHE A 289 -40.57 7.17 25.31
C PHE A 289 -41.18 7.72 24.01
N THR A 290 -41.46 9.03 23.98
CA THR A 290 -42.21 9.66 22.86
C THR A 290 -41.50 10.83 22.20
N GLY A 291 -40.26 11.15 22.61
CA GLY A 291 -39.47 12.22 21.99
C GLY A 291 -38.78 11.80 20.69
N ASP A 292 -38.25 12.80 19.98
CA ASP A 292 -37.56 12.62 18.71
C ASP A 292 -36.31 11.73 18.82
N ILE A 293 -36.00 11.05 17.72
CA ILE A 293 -34.85 10.17 17.61
C ILE A 293 -33.82 10.80 16.68
N TYR A 294 -32.57 10.85 17.12
CA TYR A 294 -31.43 11.35 16.37
C TYR A 294 -30.38 10.25 16.24
N VAL A 295 -29.97 9.94 15.01
CA VAL A 295 -28.92 8.96 14.75
C VAL A 295 -27.88 9.55 13.81
N ASN A 296 -26.63 9.53 14.23
CA ASN A 296 -25.48 10.03 13.50
C ASN A 296 -24.27 9.10 13.71
N ASN A 297 -23.55 8.74 12.64
CA ASN A 297 -22.34 7.90 12.71
C ASN A 297 -22.50 6.64 13.57
N SER A 298 -23.69 6.06 13.59
CA SER A 298 -24.07 4.96 14.49
C SER A 298 -25.31 4.27 13.96
N ALA A 299 -25.58 3.08 14.48
CA ALA A 299 -26.76 2.30 14.17
C ALA A 299 -27.70 2.19 15.38
N LEU A 300 -28.99 2.35 15.14
CA LEU A 300 -30.07 2.02 16.06
C LEU A 300 -30.95 0.94 15.44
N ILE A 301 -31.05 -0.22 16.08
CA ILE A 301 -31.79 -1.37 15.59
C ILE A 301 -32.89 -1.72 16.59
N TYR A 302 -34.14 -1.75 16.12
CA TYR A 302 -35.26 -2.21 16.91
C TYR A 302 -35.35 -3.72 16.87
N GLY A 303 -35.25 -4.37 18.02
CA GLY A 303 -35.54 -5.79 18.16
C GLY A 303 -36.99 -6.13 17.74
N PRO A 304 -37.31 -7.41 17.52
CA PRO A 304 -38.63 -7.81 17.08
C PRO A 304 -39.74 -7.31 18.01
N GLY A 305 -40.67 -6.51 17.47
CA GLY A 305 -41.81 -5.96 18.21
C GLY A 305 -41.50 -4.77 19.12
N VAL A 306 -40.33 -4.14 18.99
CA VAL A 306 -39.90 -2.99 19.81
C VAL A 306 -40.07 -1.64 19.10
N ALA A 307 -40.27 -1.63 17.78
CA ALA A 307 -40.41 -0.40 17.00
C ALA A 307 -41.56 0.49 17.54
N PRO A 308 -41.37 1.82 17.56
CA PRO A 308 -42.37 2.75 18.10
C PRO A 308 -43.62 2.79 17.22
N ASP A 309 -44.77 3.07 17.85
CA ASP A 309 -45.97 3.47 17.11
C ASP A 309 -45.71 4.82 16.39
N ALA A 310 -46.43 5.08 15.30
CA ALA A 310 -46.18 6.11 14.26
C ALA A 310 -46.12 7.61 14.69
N GLU A 311 -45.85 7.93 15.95
CA GLU A 311 -45.79 9.29 16.51
C GLU A 311 -44.37 9.83 16.71
N VAL A 312 -43.31 9.07 16.42
CA VAL A 312 -41.90 9.49 16.63
C VAL A 312 -41.25 9.94 15.32
N ALA A 313 -40.53 11.07 15.34
CA ALA A 313 -39.76 11.55 14.19
C ALA A 313 -38.33 11.00 14.21
N PHE A 314 -37.94 10.32 13.12
CA PHE A 314 -36.56 9.89 12.88
C PHE A 314 -35.75 10.99 12.18
N ASN A 315 -34.69 11.45 12.82
CA ASN A 315 -33.74 12.44 12.30
C ASN A 315 -32.38 11.78 12.08
N LEU A 316 -32.15 11.29 10.86
CA LEU A 316 -30.89 10.66 10.48
C LEU A 316 -30.01 11.67 9.75
N THR A 317 -28.71 11.65 10.02
CA THR A 317 -27.69 12.20 9.12
C THR A 317 -27.43 11.23 7.97
N SER A 318 -26.55 11.58 7.02
CA SER A 318 -26.20 10.69 5.92
C SER A 318 -25.48 9.41 6.35
N THR A 319 -24.89 9.42 7.54
CA THR A 319 -24.09 8.32 8.12
C THR A 319 -24.86 7.51 9.16
N GLY A 320 -26.00 8.03 9.63
CA GLY A 320 -26.86 7.35 10.61
C GLY A 320 -27.65 6.20 10.00
N TYR A 321 -27.77 5.12 10.77
CA TYR A 321 -28.51 3.91 10.41
C TYR A 321 -29.66 3.66 11.40
N VAL A 322 -30.89 3.47 10.91
CA VAL A 322 -32.02 3.03 11.73
C VAL A 322 -32.66 1.81 11.11
N GLY A 323 -32.60 0.69 11.81
CA GLY A 323 -33.09 -0.61 11.35
C GLY A 323 -34.19 -1.20 12.23
N ILE A 324 -34.91 -2.15 11.65
CA ILE A 324 -35.84 -3.02 12.36
C ILE A 324 -35.40 -4.47 12.16
N ALA A 325 -35.48 -5.28 13.20
CA ALA A 325 -35.09 -6.69 13.17
C ALA A 325 -36.30 -7.61 13.01
N GLY A 326 -36.21 -8.53 12.04
CA GLY A 326 -37.14 -9.64 11.90
C GLY A 326 -36.88 -10.76 12.92
N SER A 327 -37.92 -11.49 13.33
CA SER A 327 -37.80 -12.62 14.27
C SER A 327 -37.40 -13.97 13.63
N GLY A 328 -36.81 -13.95 12.42
CA GLY A 328 -36.41 -15.14 11.66
C GLY A 328 -37.50 -15.74 10.75
N ALA A 329 -37.05 -16.29 9.61
CA ALA A 329 -37.79 -17.00 8.55
C ALA A 329 -39.28 -16.64 8.36
N TYR A 330 -39.58 -15.38 8.05
CA TYR A 330 -40.89 -15.05 7.45
C TYR A 330 -40.88 -15.34 5.95
N ASP A 331 -41.04 -16.62 5.61
CA ASP A 331 -41.21 -17.11 4.23
C ASP A 331 -42.66 -16.91 3.70
N ASP A 332 -43.46 -16.08 4.37
CA ASP A 332 -44.84 -15.76 3.96
C ASP A 332 -44.89 -14.36 3.33
N ALA A 333 -44.54 -14.30 2.04
CA ALA A 333 -44.43 -13.09 1.21
C ALA A 333 -45.62 -12.11 1.30
N GLY A 334 -46.80 -12.57 1.73
CA GLY A 334 -47.99 -11.73 1.88
C GLY A 334 -48.05 -10.88 3.15
N GLN A 335 -47.31 -11.23 4.22
CA GLN A 335 -47.32 -10.46 5.48
C GLN A 335 -46.17 -9.45 5.58
N ASN A 336 -45.04 -9.69 4.89
CA ASN A 336 -43.88 -8.80 4.93
C ASN A 336 -44.16 -7.43 4.28
N GLY A 337 -44.96 -7.38 3.21
CA GLY A 337 -45.19 -6.13 2.46
C GLY A 337 -45.87 -5.01 3.29
N ALA A 338 -46.81 -5.35 4.18
CA ALA A 338 -47.46 -4.36 5.03
C ALA A 338 -46.49 -3.81 6.09
N MET A 339 -45.72 -4.68 6.75
CA MET A 339 -44.74 -4.27 7.75
C MET A 339 -43.62 -3.42 7.15
N VAL A 340 -43.12 -3.78 5.97
CA VAL A 340 -42.11 -2.99 5.24
C VAL A 340 -42.69 -1.62 4.88
N SER A 341 -43.91 -1.54 4.35
CA SER A 341 -44.56 -0.27 4.04
C SER A 341 -44.75 0.59 5.29
N ASP A 342 -45.27 0.02 6.37
CA ASP A 342 -45.51 0.72 7.64
C ASP A 342 -44.20 1.23 8.25
N TRP A 343 -43.09 0.48 8.10
CA TRP A 343 -41.76 0.90 8.51
C TRP A 343 -41.24 2.08 7.68
N LEU A 344 -41.32 1.99 6.34
CA LEU A 344 -40.92 3.07 5.45
C LEU A 344 -41.78 4.34 5.63
N ASP A 345 -43.04 4.19 6.05
CA ASP A 345 -43.95 5.30 6.34
C ASP A 345 -43.49 6.19 7.50
N GLN A 346 -42.64 5.68 8.40
CA GLN A 346 -42.10 6.44 9.53
C GLN A 346 -41.04 7.47 9.12
N PHE A 347 -40.49 7.35 7.91
CA PHE A 347 -39.40 8.19 7.42
C PHE A 347 -39.89 9.30 6.49
N ALA A 348 -39.26 10.47 6.60
CA ALA A 348 -39.49 11.60 5.72
C ALA A 348 -39.00 11.34 4.29
N ALA A 349 -39.61 11.97 3.29
CA ALA A 349 -39.21 11.82 1.89
C ALA A 349 -37.75 12.22 1.61
N ASN A 350 -37.20 13.15 2.39
CA ASN A 350 -35.84 13.64 2.24
C ASN A 350 -34.84 13.03 3.24
N THR A 351 -35.17 11.89 3.87
CA THR A 351 -34.24 11.17 4.77
C THR A 351 -32.90 10.95 4.08
N PRO A 352 -31.78 11.46 4.64
CA PRO A 352 -30.46 11.34 4.02
C PRO A 352 -29.70 10.06 4.43
N GLY A 353 -30.12 9.41 5.52
CA GLY A 353 -29.45 8.26 6.13
C GLY A 353 -29.90 6.90 5.58
N ILE A 354 -29.58 5.86 6.36
CA ILE A 354 -29.78 4.46 5.98
C ILE A 354 -30.98 3.89 6.74
N ILE A 355 -31.93 3.33 6.00
CA ILE A 355 -33.08 2.61 6.52
C ILE A 355 -32.76 1.11 6.46
N GLY A 356 -32.71 0.50 7.64
CA GLY A 356 -32.21 -0.84 7.85
C GLY A 356 -33.28 -1.91 7.91
N PHE A 357 -32.93 -3.10 7.42
CA PHE A 357 -33.65 -4.34 7.65
C PHE A 357 -32.64 -5.37 8.16
N ASP A 358 -32.87 -5.82 9.39
CA ASP A 358 -31.91 -6.62 10.15
C ASP A 358 -32.54 -7.94 10.60
N VAL A 359 -31.68 -8.85 11.05
CA VAL A 359 -32.08 -10.14 11.60
C VAL A 359 -31.60 -10.23 13.04
N PHE A 360 -32.48 -10.68 13.93
CA PHE A 360 -32.08 -10.91 15.31
C PHE A 360 -31.05 -12.04 15.39
N HIS A 361 -29.97 -11.87 16.16
CA HIS A 361 -28.80 -12.78 16.18
C HIS A 361 -29.11 -14.29 16.29
N ASP A 362 -30.20 -14.69 16.97
CA ASP A 362 -30.59 -16.09 17.14
C ASP A 362 -31.49 -16.67 16.03
N ALA A 363 -31.86 -15.89 15.01
CA ALA A 363 -32.88 -16.26 14.03
C ALA A 363 -32.42 -17.33 13.01
N GLY A 364 -31.11 -17.57 12.89
CA GLY A 364 -30.50 -18.62 12.06
C GLY A 364 -30.76 -18.53 10.55
N THR A 365 -31.47 -17.51 10.05
CA THR A 365 -31.81 -17.30 8.63
C THR A 365 -31.97 -15.81 8.33
N GLY A 366 -31.57 -15.39 7.12
CA GLY A 366 -31.72 -14.02 6.62
C GLY A 366 -33.18 -13.57 6.40
N TRP A 367 -33.41 -12.25 6.37
CA TRP A 367 -34.74 -11.70 6.05
C TRP A 367 -34.93 -11.54 4.54
N VAL A 368 -35.98 -12.13 3.98
CA VAL A 368 -36.33 -11.99 2.55
C VAL A 368 -37.47 -10.99 2.33
N ILE A 369 -37.25 -10.03 1.41
CA ILE A 369 -38.24 -9.06 0.94
C ILE A 369 -38.41 -9.20 -0.58
N ASN A 370 -39.64 -9.48 -1.04
CA ASN A 370 -39.89 -9.70 -2.46
C ASN A 370 -40.01 -8.37 -3.23
N ASP A 371 -40.87 -7.43 -2.84
CA ASP A 371 -40.97 -6.14 -3.52
C ASP A 371 -40.61 -5.00 -2.56
N LEU A 372 -39.85 -4.02 -3.05
CA LEU A 372 -39.47 -2.83 -2.27
C LEU A 372 -39.67 -1.58 -3.14
N ASP A 373 -40.43 -0.61 -2.62
CA ASP A 373 -40.67 0.65 -3.30
C ASP A 373 -40.10 1.82 -2.47
N THR A 374 -39.00 2.39 -2.96
CA THR A 374 -38.35 3.55 -2.34
C THR A 374 -38.66 4.86 -3.08
N SER A 375 -39.59 4.88 -4.03
CA SER A 375 -39.89 6.05 -4.89
C SER A 375 -40.36 7.29 -4.15
N ARG A 376 -40.80 7.15 -2.89
CA ARG A 376 -41.11 8.26 -1.99
C ARG A 376 -39.88 9.05 -1.55
N PHE A 377 -38.70 8.44 -1.59
CA PHE A 377 -37.47 9.02 -1.06
C PHE A 377 -36.68 9.74 -2.15
N SER A 378 -35.93 10.76 -1.77
CA SER A 378 -34.98 11.43 -2.67
C SER A 378 -33.52 11.04 -2.41
N ASN A 379 -33.20 10.56 -1.20
CA ASN A 379 -31.80 10.34 -0.79
C ASN A 379 -31.60 9.18 0.20
N ALA A 380 -32.65 8.45 0.58
CA ALA A 380 -32.53 7.36 1.54
C ALA A 380 -31.75 6.20 0.92
N ALA A 381 -30.91 5.56 1.72
CA ALA A 381 -30.28 4.29 1.39
C ALA A 381 -31.00 3.15 2.12
N ILE A 382 -30.98 1.96 1.52
CA ILE A 382 -31.48 0.72 2.13
C ILE A 382 -30.28 -0.14 2.51
N GLY A 383 -30.32 -0.76 3.68
CA GLY A 383 -29.18 -1.54 4.16
C GLY A 383 -29.50 -2.63 5.17
N SER A 384 -28.43 -3.32 5.57
CA SER A 384 -28.42 -4.25 6.69
C SER A 384 -27.11 -4.07 7.47
N ALA A 385 -27.21 -4.11 8.79
CA ALA A 385 -26.09 -4.12 9.72
C ALA A 385 -25.82 -5.53 10.29
N THR A 386 -26.50 -6.55 9.75
CA THR A 386 -26.42 -7.93 10.24
C THR A 386 -25.79 -8.85 9.21
N TYR A 387 -24.96 -9.77 9.71
CA TYR A 387 -24.38 -10.88 8.98
C TYR A 387 -24.62 -12.15 9.80
N VAL A 388 -25.05 -13.24 9.15
CA VAL A 388 -25.24 -14.52 9.83
C VAL A 388 -24.19 -15.48 9.26
N GLU A 389 -23.19 -15.78 10.07
CA GLU A 389 -22.16 -16.75 9.72
C GLU A 389 -22.75 -18.15 9.55
N SER A 390 -22.47 -18.76 8.40
CA SER A 390 -22.68 -20.18 8.18
C SER A 390 -21.47 -20.76 7.44
N GLY A 391 -20.41 -21.05 8.19
CA GLY A 391 -19.36 -21.96 7.74
C GLY A 391 -18.37 -21.43 6.71
N GLY A 392 -17.96 -20.16 6.80
CA GLY A 392 -16.88 -19.58 5.97
C GLY A 392 -17.28 -19.22 4.53
N GLU A 393 -18.49 -19.57 4.10
CA GLU A 393 -19.12 -19.07 2.88
C GLU A 393 -20.22 -18.06 3.25
N PHE A 394 -20.60 -17.20 2.30
CA PHE A 394 -21.70 -16.21 2.41
C PHE A 394 -23.06 -16.92 2.57
N GLY A 395 -23.29 -17.60 3.71
CA GLY A 395 -24.32 -18.61 3.86
C GLY A 395 -25.67 -18.06 4.34
N ALA A 396 -25.70 -16.90 4.99
CA ALA A 396 -26.94 -16.24 5.40
C ALA A 396 -26.75 -14.72 5.52
N PRO A 397 -27.06 -13.92 4.47
CA PRO A 397 -27.09 -12.47 4.61
C PRO A 397 -28.12 -12.00 5.64
N GLY A 398 -27.94 -10.83 6.24
CA GLY A 398 -28.96 -10.18 7.06
C GLY A 398 -30.23 -9.87 6.26
N LEU A 399 -30.10 -9.50 4.98
CA LEU A 399 -31.22 -9.15 4.10
C LEU A 399 -31.06 -9.79 2.70
N THR A 400 -32.17 -10.19 2.08
CA THR A 400 -32.24 -10.64 0.69
C THR A 400 -33.44 -10.00 0.00
N LEU A 401 -33.21 -9.34 -1.14
CA LEU A 401 -34.23 -8.71 -1.97
C LEU A 401 -34.43 -9.53 -3.26
N THR A 402 -35.64 -10.03 -3.58
CA THR A 402 -35.82 -11.07 -4.64
C THR A 402 -36.80 -10.74 -5.78
N GLY A 403 -37.64 -9.70 -5.66
CA GLY A 403 -38.65 -9.32 -6.65
C GLY A 403 -38.38 -7.95 -7.29
N THR A 404 -39.40 -7.11 -7.50
CA THR A 404 -39.21 -5.83 -8.21
C THR A 404 -38.85 -4.71 -7.24
N LEU A 405 -37.73 -4.04 -7.51
CA LEU A 405 -37.22 -2.97 -6.68
C LEU A 405 -37.39 -1.65 -7.43
N THR A 406 -38.18 -0.74 -6.86
CA THR A 406 -38.45 0.60 -7.40
C THR A 406 -37.49 1.60 -6.76
N PRO A 407 -36.79 2.44 -7.55
CA PRO A 407 -35.71 3.27 -7.06
C PRO A 407 -36.29 4.49 -6.34
N ASN A 408 -35.39 5.30 -5.77
CA ASN A 408 -35.76 6.61 -5.25
C ASN A 408 -36.36 7.49 -6.37
N SER A 409 -37.04 8.57 -5.98
CA SER A 409 -37.68 9.55 -6.88
C SER A 409 -36.75 10.17 -7.92
N ASP A 410 -35.43 10.08 -7.73
CA ASP A 410 -34.39 10.53 -8.65
C ASP A 410 -33.92 9.44 -9.64
N GLY A 411 -34.52 8.25 -9.61
CA GLY A 411 -34.19 7.13 -10.49
C GLY A 411 -33.05 6.25 -9.99
N SER A 412 -32.49 6.51 -8.81
CA SER A 412 -31.31 5.80 -8.29
C SER A 412 -31.65 4.82 -7.16
N HIS A 413 -31.11 3.61 -7.25
CA HIS A 413 -31.02 2.67 -6.12
C HIS A 413 -29.82 3.01 -5.24
N ARG A 414 -29.96 2.85 -3.92
CA ARG A 414 -28.91 3.15 -2.93
C ARG A 414 -28.85 2.05 -1.90
N PHE A 415 -27.76 1.30 -1.90
CA PHE A 415 -27.60 0.05 -1.14
C PHE A 415 -26.33 0.11 -0.30
N VAL A 416 -26.47 -0.22 0.99
CA VAL A 416 -25.39 -0.06 1.97
C VAL A 416 -25.39 -1.22 2.95
N ALA A 417 -24.30 -1.97 2.99
CA ALA A 417 -23.99 -2.80 4.15
C ALA A 417 -23.36 -1.91 5.24
N TYR A 418 -23.67 -2.17 6.50
CA TYR A 418 -23.24 -1.33 7.61
C TYR A 418 -22.45 -2.16 8.64
N LYS A 419 -21.25 -1.70 8.98
CA LYS A 419 -20.36 -2.27 10.01
C LYS A 419 -20.24 -3.79 9.93
N GLY A 420 -19.75 -4.30 8.80
CA GLY A 420 -19.56 -5.74 8.56
C GLY A 420 -20.83 -6.50 8.17
N GLY A 421 -22.01 -5.85 8.21
CA GLY A 421 -23.26 -6.44 7.74
C GLY A 421 -23.22 -6.88 6.28
N ALA A 422 -24.17 -7.72 5.88
CA ALA A 422 -24.25 -8.17 4.49
C ALA A 422 -25.66 -8.36 3.97
N PHE A 423 -25.89 -8.05 2.69
CA PHE A 423 -27.17 -8.34 2.04
C PHE A 423 -27.08 -8.62 0.54
N ILE A 424 -28.08 -9.35 0.03
CA ILE A 424 -28.18 -9.80 -1.36
C ILE A 424 -29.34 -9.10 -2.08
N VAL A 425 -29.11 -8.76 -3.35
CA VAL A 425 -30.10 -8.26 -4.30
C VAL A 425 -30.20 -9.22 -5.48
N GLU A 426 -31.14 -10.16 -5.39
CA GLU A 426 -31.51 -11.09 -6.46
C GLU A 426 -32.66 -10.56 -7.34
N GLY A 427 -33.37 -9.55 -6.84
CA GLY A 427 -34.49 -8.90 -7.51
C GLY A 427 -34.10 -8.04 -8.71
N THR A 428 -35.09 -7.70 -9.54
CA THR A 428 -34.92 -6.81 -10.69
C THR A 428 -34.98 -5.35 -10.26
N LEU A 429 -33.93 -4.60 -10.56
CA LEU A 429 -33.84 -3.16 -10.36
C LEU A 429 -34.57 -2.43 -11.49
N THR A 430 -35.58 -1.64 -11.14
CA THR A 430 -36.17 -0.67 -12.05
C THR A 430 -35.52 0.69 -11.77
N GLY A 431 -34.87 1.35 -12.72
CA GLY A 431 -34.14 2.60 -12.46
C GLY A 431 -32.95 2.81 -13.39
N ASP A 432 -32.37 4.00 -13.27
CA ASP A 432 -31.33 4.50 -14.17
C ASP A 432 -29.93 4.31 -13.60
N SER A 433 -29.76 4.30 -12.27
CA SER A 433 -28.45 4.13 -11.62
C SER A 433 -28.50 3.35 -10.30
N LEU A 434 -27.33 2.88 -9.86
CA LEU A 434 -27.12 2.16 -8.61
C LEU A 434 -25.95 2.78 -7.83
N GLN A 435 -26.10 2.96 -6.53
CA GLN A 435 -25.03 3.41 -5.63
C GLN A 435 -24.82 2.37 -4.53
N ILE A 436 -23.57 1.94 -4.36
CA ILE A 436 -23.14 0.97 -3.35
C ILE A 436 -22.17 1.64 -2.37
N GLY A 437 -22.46 1.51 -1.08
CA GLY A 437 -21.68 2.13 0.00
C GLY A 437 -21.91 3.64 0.09
N ARG A 438 -21.14 4.31 0.97
CA ARG A 438 -21.18 5.77 1.12
C ARG A 438 -19.78 6.36 1.27
N PRO A 439 -19.48 7.48 0.60
CA PRO A 439 -18.15 8.12 0.69
C PRO A 439 -17.92 8.81 2.04
N ASP A 440 -18.98 9.07 2.81
CA ASP A 440 -19.01 9.85 4.04
C ASP A 440 -19.30 9.00 5.28
N SER A 441 -19.34 7.67 5.19
CA SER A 441 -19.52 6.79 6.36
C SER A 441 -18.54 5.62 6.35
N ILE A 442 -17.63 5.60 7.31
CA ILE A 442 -16.61 4.54 7.47
C ILE A 442 -17.23 3.17 7.75
N ALA A 443 -18.39 3.14 8.42
CA ALA A 443 -19.13 1.91 8.69
C ALA A 443 -19.58 1.21 7.39
N THR A 444 -19.63 1.91 6.27
CA THR A 444 -19.98 1.29 4.98
C THR A 444 -18.81 0.57 4.31
N PHE A 445 -17.60 0.69 4.87
CA PHE A 445 -16.41 -0.03 4.44
C PHE A 445 -16.34 -1.39 5.12
N GLY A 446 -16.60 -1.42 6.43
CA GLY A 446 -16.53 -2.64 7.23
C GLY A 446 -16.69 -2.37 8.73
N ASP A 447 -16.53 -3.44 9.51
CA ASP A 447 -16.28 -3.35 10.94
C ASP A 447 -14.76 -3.31 11.18
N ARG A 448 -14.26 -2.17 11.66
CA ARG A 448 -12.83 -1.99 11.95
C ARG A 448 -12.35 -2.77 13.16
N MET A 449 -13.26 -3.13 14.06
CA MET A 449 -12.90 -3.88 15.26
C MET A 449 -12.94 -5.39 15.00
N GLY A 450 -13.56 -5.83 13.91
CA GLY A 450 -13.76 -7.25 13.57
C GLY A 450 -13.14 -7.68 12.24
N ASP A 451 -12.41 -6.78 11.56
CA ASP A 451 -11.81 -7.01 10.23
C ASP A 451 -12.78 -7.49 9.13
N ASP A 452 -14.07 -7.17 9.27
CA ASP A 452 -15.11 -7.63 8.37
C ASP A 452 -15.52 -6.56 7.35
N TYR A 453 -15.46 -6.86 6.06
CA TYR A 453 -15.99 -5.96 5.03
C TYR A 453 -17.52 -5.93 5.02
N SER A 454 -18.06 -4.71 4.99
CA SER A 454 -19.47 -4.44 4.70
C SER A 454 -19.77 -4.89 3.26
N THR A 455 -20.64 -5.87 3.10
CA THR A 455 -20.78 -6.61 1.82
C THR A 455 -22.16 -6.46 1.17
N VAL A 456 -22.20 -6.04 -0.09
CA VAL A 456 -23.41 -6.03 -0.92
C VAL A 456 -23.24 -6.97 -2.10
N MET A 457 -24.14 -7.93 -2.25
CA MET A 457 -24.18 -8.81 -3.41
C MET A 457 -25.30 -8.42 -4.37
N ILE A 458 -24.99 -8.28 -5.66
CA ILE A 458 -25.99 -8.05 -6.72
C ILE A 458 -25.95 -9.22 -7.70
N SER A 459 -27.08 -9.91 -7.89
CA SER A 459 -27.19 -11.06 -8.80
C SER A 459 -28.40 -11.03 -9.73
N GLY A 460 -29.39 -10.18 -9.47
CA GLY A 460 -30.62 -10.11 -10.27
C GLY A 460 -30.42 -9.74 -11.75
N ASP A 461 -31.38 -10.11 -12.61
CA ASP A 461 -31.32 -9.77 -14.05
C ASP A 461 -31.70 -8.31 -14.28
N ASN A 462 -30.70 -7.49 -14.61
CA ASN A 462 -30.84 -6.05 -14.82
C ASN A 462 -30.53 -5.63 -16.26
N THR A 463 -30.65 -6.54 -17.24
CA THR A 463 -30.31 -6.33 -18.66
C THR A 463 -30.93 -5.06 -19.30
N GLY A 464 -32.07 -4.59 -18.78
CA GLY A 464 -32.79 -3.41 -19.29
C GLY A 464 -32.71 -2.15 -18.40
N ALA A 465 -31.88 -2.14 -17.36
CA ALA A 465 -31.82 -1.09 -16.35
C ALA A 465 -30.39 -0.54 -16.17
N LEU A 466 -30.24 0.42 -15.26
CA LEU A 466 -28.96 0.97 -14.82
C LEU A 466 -28.15 1.58 -15.98
N SER A 467 -28.81 2.32 -16.87
CA SER A 467 -28.16 2.92 -18.04
C SER A 467 -27.13 3.99 -17.71
N ASP A 468 -27.27 4.65 -16.56
CA ASP A 468 -26.32 5.63 -16.05
C ASP A 468 -25.19 4.96 -15.22
N GLY A 469 -25.32 3.66 -14.96
CA GLY A 469 -24.28 2.83 -14.35
C GLY A 469 -24.38 2.67 -12.83
N THR A 470 -23.35 2.05 -12.29
CA THR A 470 -23.19 1.76 -10.86
C THR A 470 -22.03 2.59 -10.32
N THR A 471 -22.24 3.30 -9.22
CA THR A 471 -21.18 3.97 -8.45
C THR A 471 -20.89 3.17 -7.20
N PHE A 472 -19.63 2.77 -7.02
CA PHE A 472 -19.16 2.01 -5.88
C PHE A 472 -18.17 2.86 -5.07
N TYR A 473 -18.51 3.10 -3.80
CA TYR A 473 -17.73 3.96 -2.91
C TYR A 473 -16.81 3.19 -1.96
N SER A 474 -17.29 2.09 -1.39
CA SER A 474 -16.64 1.46 -0.24
C SER A 474 -17.19 0.06 0.06
N GLY A 475 -16.40 -0.73 0.79
CA GLY A 475 -16.76 -2.08 1.24
C GLY A 475 -16.51 -3.13 0.17
N ARG A 476 -17.30 -4.20 0.17
CA ARG A 476 -17.18 -5.33 -0.75
C ARG A 476 -18.41 -5.44 -1.63
N LEU A 477 -18.22 -5.33 -2.94
CA LEU A 477 -19.25 -5.56 -3.96
C LEU A 477 -19.07 -6.96 -4.54
N MET A 478 -20.02 -7.84 -4.26
CA MET A 478 -20.05 -9.18 -4.83
C MET A 478 -21.00 -9.22 -6.03
N ILE A 479 -20.53 -9.73 -7.17
CA ILE A 479 -21.34 -9.80 -8.39
C ILE A 479 -21.69 -11.26 -8.68
N GLY A 480 -22.99 -11.55 -8.75
CA GLY A 480 -23.50 -12.84 -9.15
C GLY A 480 -24.05 -12.89 -10.57
N GLN A 481 -24.68 -14.01 -10.86
CA GLN A 481 -25.33 -14.26 -12.14
C GLN A 481 -26.62 -15.04 -11.91
N SER A 482 -27.76 -14.42 -12.23
CA SER A 482 -29.08 -15.08 -12.17
C SER A 482 -29.56 -15.61 -13.52
N ASN A 483 -28.97 -15.16 -14.62
CA ASN A 483 -29.33 -15.55 -15.99
C ASN A 483 -28.11 -15.98 -16.82
N GLY A 484 -28.32 -16.90 -17.77
CA GLY A 484 -27.25 -17.47 -18.59
C GLY A 484 -26.46 -18.56 -17.87
N ILE A 485 -25.34 -18.96 -18.47
CA ILE A 485 -24.38 -19.94 -17.96
C ILE A 485 -23.08 -19.20 -17.64
N ALA A 486 -22.57 -19.31 -16.40
CA ALA A 486 -21.27 -18.74 -16.04
C ALA A 486 -20.14 -19.33 -16.90
N GLY A 487 -19.15 -18.52 -17.24
CA GLY A 487 -18.09 -18.84 -18.21
C GLY A 487 -18.50 -18.73 -19.69
N ASP A 488 -19.79 -18.80 -20.02
CA ASP A 488 -20.29 -18.73 -21.41
C ASP A 488 -21.01 -17.39 -21.71
N ASP A 489 -21.86 -16.94 -20.79
CA ASP A 489 -22.71 -15.76 -20.94
C ASP A 489 -22.28 -14.64 -19.98
N PRO A 490 -22.24 -13.37 -20.44
CA PRO A 490 -21.96 -12.24 -19.55
C PRO A 490 -23.08 -12.04 -18.53
N THR A 491 -22.71 -11.68 -17.29
CA THR A 491 -23.68 -11.30 -16.27
C THR A 491 -24.40 -10.00 -16.66
N SER A 492 -25.66 -9.91 -16.23
CA SER A 492 -26.48 -8.71 -16.36
C SER A 492 -26.72 -8.01 -15.02
N ALA A 493 -26.05 -8.45 -13.95
CA ALA A 493 -26.28 -7.98 -12.58
C ALA A 493 -26.14 -6.47 -12.39
N LEU A 494 -25.17 -5.84 -13.06
CA LEU A 494 -24.97 -4.38 -13.00
C LEU A 494 -25.63 -3.60 -14.15
N GLY A 495 -26.50 -4.26 -14.93
CA GLY A 495 -27.14 -3.67 -16.10
C GLY A 495 -26.14 -3.30 -17.19
N ILE A 496 -26.44 -2.23 -17.95
CA ILE A 496 -25.67 -1.86 -19.16
C ILE A 496 -24.69 -0.71 -18.98
N GLY A 497 -24.79 0.06 -17.90
CA GLY A 497 -23.92 1.21 -17.64
C GLY A 497 -22.54 0.81 -17.12
N ALA A 498 -21.65 1.79 -16.93
CA ALA A 498 -20.31 1.53 -16.38
C ALA A 498 -20.34 1.30 -14.86
N LEU A 499 -19.36 0.56 -14.34
CA LEU A 499 -19.03 0.52 -12.92
C LEU A 499 -17.97 1.60 -12.63
N THR A 500 -18.34 2.60 -11.84
CA THR A 500 -17.43 3.69 -11.43
C THR A 500 -17.01 3.48 -9.99
N ILE A 501 -15.71 3.29 -9.76
CA ILE A 501 -15.11 3.29 -8.43
C ILE A 501 -14.82 4.75 -8.08
N ALA A 502 -15.55 5.26 -7.10
CA ALA A 502 -15.49 6.67 -6.72
C ALA A 502 -14.50 6.89 -5.56
N PRO A 503 -13.83 8.05 -5.49
CA PRO A 503 -12.99 8.39 -4.36
C PRO A 503 -13.83 8.52 -3.07
N THR A 504 -13.21 8.20 -1.96
CA THR A 504 -13.78 8.34 -0.62
C THR A 504 -13.37 9.68 -0.02
N LEU A 505 -14.07 10.15 1.01
CA LEU A 505 -13.73 11.42 1.67
C LEU A 505 -12.83 11.23 2.91
N PHE A 506 -12.51 9.98 3.24
CA PHE A 506 -11.72 9.63 4.41
C PHE A 506 -10.24 9.50 4.06
N ILE A 507 -9.41 10.17 4.85
CA ILE A 507 -7.96 9.97 4.86
C ILE A 507 -7.65 9.53 6.28
N GLU A 508 -7.13 8.33 6.45
CA GLU A 508 -6.66 7.91 7.76
C GLU A 508 -5.45 8.74 8.18
N GLU A 509 -5.52 9.38 9.35
CA GLU A 509 -4.42 10.22 9.84
C GLU A 509 -3.15 9.42 10.19
N ASN A 510 -3.22 8.08 10.36
CA ASN A 510 -2.11 7.28 10.89
C ASN A 510 -1.61 6.10 10.03
N GLU A 511 -2.41 5.51 9.12
CA GLU A 511 -1.92 4.44 8.21
C GLU A 511 -1.90 4.84 6.73
N GLY A 512 -2.42 6.03 6.39
CA GLY A 512 -2.30 6.59 5.04
C GLY A 512 -3.25 6.02 3.99
N ASP A 513 -3.85 4.84 4.19
CA ASP A 513 -4.73 4.21 3.20
C ASP A 513 -6.13 3.92 3.80
N ALA A 514 -7.16 4.56 3.24
CA ALA A 514 -8.53 4.12 3.50
C ALA A 514 -8.73 2.71 2.89
N PRO A 515 -9.48 1.80 3.53
CA PRO A 515 -9.65 0.45 3.00
C PRO A 515 -10.19 0.50 1.57
N SER A 516 -9.43 -0.08 0.64
CA SER A 516 -9.74 -0.11 -0.79
C SER A 516 -11.09 -0.80 -1.03
N PRO A 517 -11.97 -0.26 -1.88
CA PRO A 517 -13.17 -0.96 -2.31
C PRO A 517 -12.81 -2.31 -2.95
N GLN A 518 -13.53 -3.37 -2.58
CA GLN A 518 -13.27 -4.74 -3.01
C GLN A 518 -14.33 -5.23 -4.01
N LEU A 519 -13.89 -5.82 -5.11
CA LEU A 519 -14.75 -6.46 -6.10
C LEU A 519 -14.54 -7.99 -6.09
N VAL A 520 -15.63 -8.74 -5.97
CA VAL A 520 -15.61 -10.20 -5.79
C VAL A 520 -16.63 -10.88 -6.71
N ALA A 521 -16.30 -12.04 -7.26
CA ALA A 521 -17.23 -12.87 -8.02
C ALA A 521 -18.03 -13.83 -7.10
N ALA A 522 -19.34 -13.85 -7.24
CA ALA A 522 -20.24 -14.74 -6.49
C ALA A 522 -20.44 -16.12 -7.15
N VAL A 523 -19.84 -16.35 -8.32
CA VAL A 523 -19.80 -17.64 -9.03
C VAL A 523 -18.48 -17.73 -9.79
N ASP A 524 -17.99 -18.95 -10.01
CA ASP A 524 -16.78 -19.19 -10.82
C ASP A 524 -17.02 -18.81 -12.28
N ASP A 525 -15.97 -18.38 -12.97
CA ASP A 525 -15.94 -18.00 -14.37
C ASP A 525 -16.94 -16.87 -14.73
N LEU A 526 -17.29 -16.01 -13.77
CA LEU A 526 -18.18 -14.86 -14.03
C LEU A 526 -17.59 -13.96 -15.12
N ILE A 527 -18.40 -13.51 -16.09
CA ILE A 527 -17.97 -12.52 -17.09
C ILE A 527 -18.69 -11.20 -16.83
N LEU A 528 -17.97 -10.18 -16.38
CA LEU A 528 -18.50 -8.82 -16.19
C LEU A 528 -18.28 -7.97 -17.46
N PRO A 529 -19.34 -7.63 -18.22
CA PRO A 529 -19.19 -6.89 -19.48
C PRO A 529 -19.08 -5.38 -19.31
N ASN A 530 -19.35 -4.85 -18.11
CA ASN A 530 -19.42 -3.41 -17.86
C ASN A 530 -18.03 -2.77 -17.93
N ASN A 531 -17.94 -1.60 -18.57
CA ASN A 531 -16.73 -0.77 -18.48
C ASN A 531 -16.48 -0.38 -17.01
N ILE A 532 -15.21 -0.30 -16.61
CA ILE A 532 -14.82 0.09 -15.26
C ILE A 532 -14.06 1.41 -15.30
N ILE A 533 -14.40 2.32 -14.38
CA ILE A 533 -13.74 3.62 -14.24
C ILE A 533 -13.20 3.73 -12.81
N ILE A 534 -11.88 3.66 -12.65
CA ILE A 534 -11.20 3.71 -11.35
C ILE A 534 -10.77 5.16 -11.04
N ASN A 535 -11.63 5.90 -10.33
CA ASN A 535 -11.35 7.27 -9.89
C ASN A 535 -10.93 7.34 -8.41
N SER A 536 -10.90 6.21 -7.70
CA SER A 536 -10.20 6.03 -6.43
C SER A 536 -8.70 5.80 -6.67
N ASP A 537 -7.93 5.75 -5.58
CA ASP A 537 -6.50 5.37 -5.65
C ASP A 537 -6.34 3.91 -6.07
N GLU A 538 -7.26 3.04 -5.64
CA GLU A 538 -7.22 1.61 -5.90
C GLU A 538 -8.61 0.96 -6.00
N LEU A 539 -8.68 -0.16 -6.73
CA LEU A 539 -9.73 -1.16 -6.67
C LEU A 539 -9.09 -2.52 -6.34
N GLY A 540 -9.49 -3.11 -5.21
CA GLY A 540 -9.11 -4.46 -4.83
C GLY A 540 -9.97 -5.50 -5.54
N ILE A 541 -9.32 -6.58 -5.97
CA ILE A 541 -9.95 -7.77 -6.56
C ILE A 541 -9.65 -8.94 -5.61
N SER A 542 -10.68 -9.49 -4.97
CA SER A 542 -10.51 -10.51 -3.93
C SER A 542 -11.46 -11.70 -4.10
N GLY A 543 -11.32 -12.69 -3.21
CA GLY A 543 -12.02 -13.96 -3.24
C GLY A 543 -11.25 -15.09 -3.95
N GLU A 544 -11.86 -16.27 -3.98
CA GLU A 544 -11.24 -17.52 -4.48
C GLU A 544 -11.74 -17.94 -5.86
N ARG A 545 -12.60 -17.12 -6.48
CA ARG A 545 -13.31 -17.49 -7.70
C ARG A 545 -12.77 -16.74 -8.89
N ASP A 546 -12.35 -17.50 -9.89
CA ASP A 546 -11.83 -16.95 -11.14
C ASP A 546 -12.93 -16.21 -11.90
N PHE A 547 -12.60 -15.09 -12.54
CA PHE A 547 -13.56 -14.33 -13.33
C PHE A 547 -12.93 -13.40 -14.36
N THR A 548 -13.75 -12.91 -15.29
CA THR A 548 -13.35 -12.05 -16.41
C THR A 548 -13.94 -10.65 -16.29
N LEU A 549 -13.08 -9.64 -16.42
CA LEU A 549 -13.44 -8.25 -16.70
C LEU A 549 -13.37 -8.02 -18.21
N ALA A 550 -14.55 -7.99 -18.86
CA ALA A 550 -14.66 -7.89 -20.31
C ALA A 550 -14.89 -6.48 -20.85
N GLY A 551 -15.36 -5.55 -20.01
CA GLY A 551 -15.43 -4.13 -20.37
C GLY A 551 -14.07 -3.44 -20.36
N ASP A 552 -14.00 -2.27 -20.99
CA ASP A 552 -12.79 -1.44 -20.96
C ASP A 552 -12.61 -0.81 -19.57
N ILE A 553 -11.37 -0.84 -19.06
CA ILE A 553 -10.98 -0.24 -17.77
C ILE A 553 -10.23 1.07 -18.02
N SER A 554 -10.64 2.14 -17.34
CA SER A 554 -10.07 3.49 -17.45
C SER A 554 -9.95 4.16 -16.07
N GLY A 555 -9.31 5.33 -16.00
CA GLY A 555 -9.12 6.08 -14.75
C GLY A 555 -7.66 6.17 -14.31
N SER A 556 -7.42 6.81 -13.17
CA SER A 556 -6.07 7.00 -12.63
C SER A 556 -5.67 5.96 -11.58
N GLY A 557 -6.64 5.25 -11.00
CA GLY A 557 -6.39 4.29 -9.93
C GLY A 557 -5.73 2.98 -10.39
N ARG A 558 -5.24 2.24 -9.40
CA ARG A 558 -4.56 0.94 -9.53
C ARG A 558 -5.57 -0.22 -9.41
N LEU A 559 -5.24 -1.35 -10.03
CA LEU A 559 -5.87 -2.65 -9.71
C LEU A 559 -4.96 -3.44 -8.77
N TYR A 560 -5.49 -3.86 -7.63
CA TYR A 560 -4.80 -4.76 -6.69
C TYR A 560 -5.47 -6.13 -6.75
N VAL A 561 -4.75 -7.16 -7.19
CA VAL A 561 -5.33 -8.49 -7.46
C VAL A 561 -4.83 -9.50 -6.44
N GLY A 562 -5.77 -10.09 -5.71
CA GLY A 562 -5.53 -10.97 -4.57
C GLY A 562 -5.38 -10.19 -3.27
N GLU A 563 -5.86 -10.72 -2.15
CA GLU A 563 -5.65 -10.13 -0.80
C GLU A 563 -4.99 -11.12 0.17
N ASN A 564 -5.33 -12.40 0.08
CA ASN A 564 -4.92 -13.41 1.07
C ASN A 564 -3.79 -14.30 0.57
N TYR A 565 -2.81 -14.58 1.43
CA TYR A 565 -1.65 -15.43 1.13
C TYR A 565 -2.01 -16.85 0.66
N ASP A 566 -3.16 -17.40 1.08
CA ASP A 566 -3.55 -18.80 0.86
C ASP A 566 -4.54 -19.03 -0.28
N GLN A 567 -4.98 -17.98 -0.98
CA GLN A 567 -5.99 -18.08 -2.03
C GLN A 567 -5.37 -17.95 -3.42
N SER A 568 -5.75 -18.85 -4.33
CA SER A 568 -5.44 -18.72 -5.76
C SER A 568 -6.60 -18.06 -6.48
N LEU A 569 -6.33 -16.95 -7.15
CA LEU A 569 -7.31 -16.23 -7.97
C LEU A 569 -6.74 -16.01 -9.36
N GLU A 570 -7.47 -16.39 -10.40
CA GLU A 570 -7.20 -16.01 -11.78
C GLU A 570 -8.18 -14.92 -12.25
N LEU A 571 -7.64 -13.73 -12.54
CA LEU A 571 -8.38 -12.63 -13.14
C LEU A 571 -8.09 -12.56 -14.64
N THR A 572 -9.14 -12.56 -15.48
CA THR A 572 -8.99 -12.33 -16.92
C THR A 572 -9.36 -10.90 -17.30
N LEU A 573 -8.45 -10.18 -17.99
CA LEU A 573 -8.69 -8.87 -18.59
C LEU A 573 -8.82 -9.01 -20.11
N SER A 574 -10.01 -8.72 -20.65
CA SER A 574 -10.26 -8.79 -22.11
C SER A 574 -10.62 -7.45 -22.76
N GLY A 575 -10.88 -6.41 -21.97
CA GLY A 575 -11.09 -5.03 -22.45
C GLY A 575 -9.83 -4.37 -23.02
N ASN A 576 -10.01 -3.27 -23.75
CA ASN A 576 -8.92 -2.40 -24.22
C ASN A 576 -8.68 -1.30 -23.20
N ASN A 577 -7.79 -1.58 -22.27
CA ASN A 577 -7.68 -0.77 -21.06
C ASN A 577 -6.77 0.45 -21.24
N THR A 578 -7.08 1.55 -20.54
CA THR A 578 -6.33 2.83 -20.61
C THR A 578 -6.06 3.44 -19.23
N PHE A 579 -6.31 2.71 -18.14
CA PHE A 579 -6.05 3.20 -16.79
C PHE A 579 -4.54 3.32 -16.52
N SER A 580 -4.15 4.28 -15.69
CA SER A 580 -2.74 4.64 -15.48
C SER A 580 -2.14 4.23 -14.14
N GLY A 581 -2.94 3.81 -13.15
CA GLY A 581 -2.43 3.44 -11.82
C GLY A 581 -1.66 2.12 -11.80
N GLY A 582 -1.83 1.29 -12.83
CA GLY A 582 -1.11 0.02 -12.96
C GLY A 582 -1.82 -1.15 -12.29
N ILE A 583 -1.15 -2.30 -12.29
CA ILE A 583 -1.65 -3.54 -11.70
C ILE A 583 -0.62 -4.03 -10.70
N TYR A 584 -1.05 -4.32 -9.48
CA TYR A 584 -0.27 -5.05 -8.49
C TYR A 584 -0.89 -6.42 -8.27
N LEU A 585 -0.08 -7.48 -8.44
CA LEU A 585 -0.51 -8.87 -8.19
C LEU A 585 0.00 -9.30 -6.82
N ALA A 586 -0.90 -9.53 -5.88
CA ALA A 586 -0.57 -10.12 -4.60
C ALA A 586 -0.23 -11.61 -4.74
N ASN A 587 0.02 -12.25 -3.60
CA ASN A 587 0.48 -13.63 -3.49
C ASN A 587 -0.46 -14.61 -4.21
N ASN A 588 0.13 -15.61 -4.90
CA ASN A 588 -0.59 -16.69 -5.58
C ASN A 588 -1.68 -16.26 -6.59
N SER A 589 -1.65 -15.02 -7.05
CA SER A 589 -2.62 -14.48 -8.01
C SER A 589 -2.12 -14.58 -9.45
N SER A 590 -3.04 -14.85 -10.36
CA SER A 590 -2.78 -14.97 -11.80
C SER A 590 -3.61 -13.97 -12.60
N LEU A 591 -3.02 -13.46 -13.68
CA LEU A 591 -3.65 -12.50 -14.58
C LEU A 591 -3.58 -13.02 -16.02
N ALA A 592 -4.71 -13.31 -16.62
CA ALA A 592 -4.81 -13.57 -18.06
C ALA A 592 -5.17 -12.27 -18.80
N VAL A 593 -4.42 -11.95 -19.87
CA VAL A 593 -4.56 -10.70 -20.63
C VAL A 593 -4.72 -11.03 -22.11
N THR A 594 -5.91 -10.76 -22.65
CA THR A 594 -6.26 -11.19 -24.01
C THR A 594 -6.18 -10.08 -25.07
N SER A 595 -6.04 -8.82 -24.63
CA SER A 595 -5.88 -7.65 -25.52
C SER A 595 -4.48 -7.05 -25.44
N ASN A 596 -4.05 -6.35 -26.50
CA ASN A 596 -2.73 -5.72 -26.56
C ASN A 596 -2.52 -4.65 -25.47
N THR A 597 -3.59 -3.98 -25.04
CA THR A 597 -3.54 -2.90 -24.04
C THR A 597 -4.25 -3.30 -22.75
N GLY A 598 -4.44 -4.60 -22.51
CA GLY A 598 -5.26 -5.10 -21.40
C GLY A 598 -4.69 -4.74 -20.01
N THR A 599 -3.40 -4.42 -19.89
CA THR A 599 -2.81 -3.96 -18.63
C THR A 599 -2.89 -2.43 -18.42
N GLY A 600 -3.49 -1.68 -19.35
CA GLY A 600 -3.51 -0.22 -19.29
C GLY A 600 -2.13 0.41 -19.58
N THR A 601 -1.92 1.63 -19.07
CA THR A 601 -0.67 2.39 -19.28
C THR A 601 0.21 2.49 -18.03
N GLY A 602 -0.27 1.99 -16.89
CA GLY A 602 0.49 1.97 -15.63
C GLY A 602 1.48 0.80 -15.52
N PRO A 603 2.30 0.78 -14.47
CA PRO A 603 3.27 -0.28 -14.25
C PRO A 603 2.61 -1.60 -13.81
N LEU A 604 3.31 -2.71 -14.01
CA LEU A 604 2.98 -4.02 -13.46
C LEU A 604 3.90 -4.33 -12.26
N GLY A 605 3.30 -4.68 -11.12
CA GLY A 605 3.98 -5.05 -9.87
C GLY A 605 3.60 -6.47 -9.41
N PHE A 606 4.50 -7.08 -8.64
CA PHE A 606 4.34 -8.44 -8.12
C PHE A 606 4.65 -8.46 -6.62
N GLY A 607 3.79 -9.10 -5.84
CA GLY A 607 3.93 -9.33 -4.40
C GLY A 607 4.77 -10.56 -4.07
N HIS A 608 4.77 -10.93 -2.79
CA HIS A 608 5.80 -11.75 -2.14
C HIS A 608 5.93 -13.22 -2.64
N SER A 609 4.93 -13.80 -3.30
CA SER A 609 4.94 -15.22 -3.68
C SER A 609 4.29 -15.54 -5.04
N GLY A 610 4.99 -15.26 -6.14
CA GLY A 610 4.79 -16.01 -7.38
C GLY A 610 3.67 -15.53 -8.32
N GLY A 611 3.30 -14.25 -8.27
CA GLY A 611 2.29 -13.68 -9.18
C GLY A 611 2.60 -13.99 -10.65
N SER A 612 1.58 -14.42 -11.40
CA SER A 612 1.72 -14.89 -12.77
C SER A 612 0.90 -14.07 -13.76
N VAL A 613 1.46 -13.76 -14.93
CA VAL A 613 0.77 -13.07 -16.03
C VAL A 613 0.87 -13.85 -17.32
N TYR A 614 -0.27 -14.08 -17.96
CA TYR A 614 -0.41 -14.79 -19.22
C TYR A 614 -0.93 -13.83 -20.28
N PHE A 615 -0.12 -13.56 -21.30
CA PHE A 615 -0.54 -12.75 -22.45
C PHE A 615 -0.94 -13.65 -23.61
N GLU A 616 -2.18 -13.56 -24.05
CA GLU A 616 -2.70 -14.31 -25.20
C GLU A 616 -2.62 -13.52 -26.52
N SER A 617 -2.32 -12.22 -26.44
CA SER A 617 -2.16 -11.37 -27.61
C SER A 617 -0.75 -11.46 -28.20
N ASN A 618 -0.63 -11.29 -29.52
CA ASN A 618 0.68 -11.29 -30.22
C ASN A 618 1.49 -10.00 -30.03
N ALA A 619 0.88 -8.93 -29.51
CA ALA A 619 1.55 -7.63 -29.35
C ALA A 619 1.16 -6.92 -28.04
N PRO A 620 1.37 -7.56 -26.87
CA PRO A 620 1.02 -6.98 -25.59
C PRO A 620 1.92 -5.77 -25.27
N VAL A 621 1.34 -4.78 -24.59
CA VAL A 621 2.00 -3.56 -24.14
C VAL A 621 1.76 -3.39 -22.65
N ILE A 622 2.84 -3.28 -21.87
CA ILE A 622 2.79 -2.92 -20.45
C ILE A 622 3.41 -1.52 -20.24
N GLY A 623 2.90 -0.77 -19.25
CA GLY A 623 3.40 0.58 -18.92
C GLY A 623 4.77 0.59 -18.24
N GLY A 624 5.33 -0.58 -17.93
CA GLY A 624 6.60 -0.76 -17.24
C GLY A 624 6.46 -1.75 -16.10
N PHE A 625 7.54 -1.92 -15.34
CA PHE A 625 7.55 -2.62 -14.06
C PHE A 625 7.63 -1.62 -12.92
N SER A 626 6.95 -1.92 -11.81
CA SER A 626 7.00 -1.08 -10.62
C SER A 626 8.40 -1.11 -9.96
N ASN A 627 8.63 -0.18 -9.04
CA ASN A 627 9.81 -0.19 -8.16
C ASN A 627 9.45 -0.63 -6.73
N GLU A 628 8.18 -0.98 -6.51
CA GLU A 628 7.67 -1.60 -5.29
C GLU A 628 8.25 -3.02 -5.24
N ASN A 629 9.44 -3.13 -4.67
CA ASN A 629 10.24 -4.34 -4.75
C ASN A 629 10.16 -5.09 -3.43
N ASP A 630 9.23 -6.03 -3.36
CA ASP A 630 9.12 -6.98 -2.24
C ASP A 630 10.08 -8.18 -2.41
N GLY A 631 11.00 -8.13 -3.40
CA GLY A 631 12.05 -9.14 -3.60
C GLY A 631 11.59 -10.45 -4.23
N SER A 632 10.42 -10.46 -4.88
CA SER A 632 9.67 -11.68 -5.15
C SER A 632 9.48 -12.00 -6.63
N TYR A 633 9.40 -13.30 -6.92
CA TYR A 633 9.51 -13.87 -8.27
C TYR A 633 8.22 -13.71 -9.08
N GLY A 634 8.19 -12.76 -10.02
CA GLY A 634 7.13 -12.62 -11.01
C GLY A 634 7.30 -13.59 -12.18
N TYR A 635 6.21 -14.19 -12.65
CA TYR A 635 6.20 -15.06 -13.82
C TYR A 635 5.37 -14.43 -14.95
N ILE A 636 5.97 -14.24 -16.12
CA ILE A 636 5.27 -13.77 -17.32
C ILE A 636 5.38 -14.83 -18.40
N SER A 637 4.27 -15.17 -19.03
CA SER A 637 4.19 -16.10 -20.14
C SER A 637 3.50 -15.44 -21.34
N LEU A 638 4.13 -15.52 -22.51
CA LEU A 638 3.56 -15.07 -23.78
C LEU A 638 3.02 -16.31 -24.53
N GLN A 639 1.70 -16.48 -24.53
CA GLN A 639 1.01 -17.70 -24.96
C GLN A 639 0.35 -17.60 -26.34
N ALA A 640 0.48 -16.47 -27.01
CA ALA A 640 -0.17 -16.24 -28.29
C ALA A 640 0.31 -17.23 -29.37
N GLU A 641 -0.57 -17.58 -30.31
CA GLU A 641 -0.22 -18.45 -31.43
C GLU A 641 0.70 -17.72 -32.43
N GLY A 642 2.01 -17.94 -32.30
CA GLY A 642 3.05 -17.46 -33.22
C GLY A 642 4.02 -16.45 -32.60
N PRO A 643 4.84 -15.78 -33.43
CA PRO A 643 5.84 -14.84 -32.95
C PRO A 643 5.20 -13.66 -32.19
N THR A 644 5.61 -13.45 -30.94
CA THR A 644 5.03 -12.43 -30.05
C THR A 644 6.01 -11.27 -29.80
N THR A 645 5.50 -10.04 -29.78
CA THR A 645 6.29 -8.85 -29.41
C THR A 645 5.72 -8.19 -28.17
N LEU A 646 6.38 -8.37 -27.01
CA LEU A 646 6.03 -7.66 -25.77
C LEU A 646 6.69 -6.29 -25.75
N THR A 647 5.91 -5.22 -25.65
CA THR A 647 6.44 -3.86 -25.46
C THR A 647 6.37 -3.45 -24.00
N VAL A 648 7.51 -3.06 -23.43
CA VAL A 648 7.65 -2.55 -22.06
C VAL A 648 7.94 -1.04 -22.11
N ASN A 649 6.93 -0.22 -21.83
CA ASN A 649 7.01 1.25 -21.95
C ASN A 649 7.41 1.95 -20.66
N GLN A 650 8.57 1.57 -20.11
CA GLN A 650 9.07 2.06 -18.82
C GLN A 650 9.36 3.58 -18.82
N GLN A 651 8.56 4.37 -18.11
CA GLN A 651 8.76 5.82 -17.97
C GLN A 651 9.73 6.20 -16.85
N GLU A 652 9.71 5.46 -15.74
CA GLU A 652 10.52 5.72 -14.55
C GLU A 652 11.47 4.56 -14.23
N PHE A 653 12.23 4.63 -13.16
CA PHE A 653 13.04 3.49 -12.73
C PHE A 653 12.13 2.33 -12.27
N GLY A 654 12.35 1.13 -12.80
CA GLY A 654 11.62 -0.08 -12.45
C GLY A 654 12.57 -1.26 -12.22
N ARG A 655 12.17 -2.19 -11.35
CA ARG A 655 12.91 -3.42 -11.07
C ARG A 655 12.06 -4.63 -11.45
N PHE A 656 12.69 -5.64 -12.03
CA PHE A 656 12.04 -6.90 -12.30
C PHE A 656 12.86 -8.07 -11.75
N TYR A 657 12.24 -8.85 -10.88
CA TYR A 657 12.73 -10.09 -10.33
C TYR A 657 11.77 -11.19 -10.79
N GLY A 658 12.18 -12.06 -11.72
CA GLY A 658 11.22 -12.97 -12.35
C GLY A 658 11.66 -13.60 -13.67
N SER A 659 10.71 -14.18 -14.40
CA SER A 659 10.96 -14.64 -15.77
C SER A 659 9.91 -14.16 -16.75
N ILE A 660 10.35 -13.88 -17.97
CA ILE A 660 9.51 -13.68 -19.14
C ILE A 660 9.74 -14.87 -20.07
N ASN A 661 8.73 -15.70 -20.30
CA ASN A 661 8.84 -16.96 -21.03
C ASN A 661 8.00 -16.95 -22.29
N ALA A 662 8.60 -17.31 -23.42
CA ALA A 662 7.94 -17.48 -24.70
C ALA A 662 8.77 -18.40 -25.60
N GLU A 663 8.16 -19.09 -26.56
CA GLU A 663 8.95 -19.86 -27.55
C GLU A 663 9.64 -18.89 -28.52
N ASP A 664 8.87 -18.18 -29.35
CA ASP A 664 9.38 -17.20 -30.32
C ASP A 664 8.89 -15.78 -29.96
N ALA A 665 9.68 -15.02 -29.21
CA ALA A 665 9.31 -13.65 -28.85
C ALA A 665 10.48 -12.66 -28.79
N THR A 666 10.13 -11.40 -29.01
CA THR A 666 11.01 -10.25 -28.75
C THR A 666 10.39 -9.36 -27.67
N VAL A 667 11.19 -8.98 -26.68
CA VAL A 667 10.84 -7.93 -25.73
C VAL A 667 11.39 -6.61 -26.25
N ILE A 668 10.54 -5.61 -26.43
CA ILE A 668 10.93 -4.25 -26.83
C ILE A 668 10.87 -3.35 -25.61
N LYS A 669 12.00 -2.72 -25.26
CA LYS A 669 12.06 -1.68 -24.23
C LYS A 669 11.92 -0.30 -24.86
N THR A 670 10.89 0.43 -24.43
CA THR A 670 10.67 1.85 -24.75
C THR A 670 10.52 2.70 -23.48
N GLY A 671 10.27 4.01 -23.63
CA GLY A 671 10.16 4.94 -22.52
C GLY A 671 11.52 5.36 -21.96
N ALA A 672 11.58 6.54 -21.35
CA ALA A 672 12.83 7.16 -20.93
C ALA A 672 13.45 6.53 -19.67
N GLY A 673 12.67 5.75 -18.91
CA GLY A 673 13.08 5.15 -17.65
C GLY A 673 14.05 3.99 -17.81
N THR A 674 14.63 3.58 -16.67
CA THR A 674 15.56 2.46 -16.57
C THR A 674 14.81 1.22 -16.09
N LEU A 675 14.97 0.11 -16.80
CA LEU A 675 14.51 -1.22 -16.37
C LEU A 675 15.70 -2.03 -15.89
N ARG A 676 15.69 -2.42 -14.62
CA ARG A 676 16.75 -3.24 -14.02
C ARG A 676 16.22 -4.65 -13.72
N PHE A 677 16.92 -5.65 -14.22
CA PHE A 677 16.67 -7.06 -13.93
C PHE A 677 17.59 -7.50 -12.80
N ASP A 678 17.05 -7.59 -11.59
CA ASP A 678 17.77 -8.07 -10.42
C ASP A 678 17.52 -9.57 -10.28
N SER A 679 18.30 -10.42 -10.95
CA SER A 679 18.08 -11.89 -11.05
C SER A 679 16.90 -12.33 -11.94
N GLY A 680 16.29 -11.41 -12.68
CA GLY A 680 15.25 -11.76 -13.66
C GLY A 680 15.81 -12.26 -15.00
N TYR A 681 15.05 -12.99 -15.79
CA TYR A 681 15.52 -13.46 -17.09
C TYR A 681 14.44 -13.49 -18.18
N ILE A 682 14.88 -13.40 -19.44
CA ILE A 682 14.02 -13.54 -20.61
C ILE A 682 14.37 -14.87 -21.28
N ASN A 683 13.40 -15.76 -21.39
CA ASN A 683 13.56 -17.09 -21.97
C ASN A 683 12.79 -17.16 -23.30
N THR A 684 13.52 -17.13 -24.42
CA THR A 684 12.97 -17.01 -25.78
C THR A 684 13.98 -17.44 -26.85
N ASN A 685 13.51 -17.95 -27.98
CA ASN A 685 14.34 -18.17 -29.17
C ASN A 685 14.65 -16.87 -29.93
N GLY A 686 13.92 -15.78 -29.62
CA GLY A 686 13.98 -14.51 -30.35
C GLY A 686 13.22 -14.53 -31.68
N ILE A 687 13.05 -13.36 -32.31
CA ILE A 687 12.47 -13.23 -33.65
C ILE A 687 13.55 -12.81 -34.64
N ALA A 688 13.61 -13.48 -35.79
CA ALA A 688 14.60 -13.20 -36.82
C ALA A 688 14.49 -11.74 -37.35
N ASP A 689 15.59 -11.00 -37.33
CA ASP A 689 15.68 -9.62 -37.83
C ASP A 689 15.86 -9.51 -39.36
N GLY A 690 16.02 -10.64 -40.05
CA GLY A 690 16.31 -10.70 -41.48
C GLY A 690 17.79 -10.51 -41.84
N GLU A 691 18.64 -10.19 -40.86
CA GLU A 691 20.10 -10.09 -40.96
C GLU A 691 20.80 -11.34 -40.41
N GLY A 692 20.02 -12.28 -39.87
CA GLY A 692 20.49 -13.59 -39.41
C GLY A 692 20.57 -13.71 -37.89
N ASN A 693 20.18 -12.67 -37.15
CA ASN A 693 20.07 -12.72 -35.70
C ASN A 693 18.62 -12.98 -35.30
N ASN A 694 18.43 -13.75 -34.23
CA ASN A 694 17.14 -13.81 -33.54
C ASN A 694 17.19 -12.84 -32.36
N ILE A 695 16.34 -11.82 -32.37
CA ILE A 695 16.35 -10.77 -31.36
C ILE A 695 15.42 -11.17 -30.22
N GLY A 696 15.97 -11.40 -29.03
CA GLY A 696 15.19 -11.66 -27.82
C GLY A 696 14.84 -10.38 -27.05
N LEU A 697 15.71 -9.37 -27.11
CA LEU A 697 15.52 -8.06 -26.48
C LEU A 697 15.94 -6.95 -27.44
N ASP A 698 15.11 -5.91 -27.59
CA ASP A 698 15.38 -4.73 -28.38
C ASP A 698 15.23 -3.45 -27.54
N VAL A 699 16.32 -2.74 -27.31
CA VAL A 699 16.36 -1.53 -26.47
C VAL A 699 16.31 -0.29 -27.33
N GLN A 700 15.12 0.28 -27.47
CA GLN A 700 14.86 1.42 -28.35
C GLN A 700 14.96 2.77 -27.62
N GLN A 701 14.59 2.82 -26.33
CA GLN A 701 14.65 4.03 -25.49
C GLN A 701 14.93 3.70 -24.01
N GLY A 702 15.46 4.69 -23.29
CA GLY A 702 15.81 4.54 -21.87
C GLY A 702 16.98 3.58 -21.69
N ALA A 703 17.04 2.92 -20.53
CA ALA A 703 18.11 1.96 -20.22
C ALA A 703 17.57 0.59 -19.80
N VAL A 704 18.32 -0.47 -20.08
CA VAL A 704 18.16 -1.81 -19.49
C VAL A 704 19.45 -2.19 -18.78
N ILE A 705 19.34 -2.70 -17.56
CA ILE A 705 20.47 -3.17 -16.76
C ILE A 705 20.24 -4.62 -16.34
N PHE A 706 21.19 -5.52 -16.65
CA PHE A 706 21.24 -6.88 -16.12
C PHE A 706 22.21 -7.00 -14.94
N SER A 707 21.73 -7.52 -13.80
CA SER A 707 22.53 -7.84 -12.61
C SER A 707 22.33 -9.30 -12.12
N ASN A 708 23.24 -9.83 -11.28
CA ASN A 708 23.03 -11.06 -10.51
C ASN A 708 22.51 -12.28 -11.31
N ASN A 709 23.31 -12.80 -12.27
CA ASN A 709 22.92 -13.93 -13.13
C ASN A 709 21.63 -13.74 -13.95
N SER A 710 21.14 -12.50 -14.12
CA SER A 710 20.12 -12.20 -15.11
C SER A 710 20.67 -12.27 -16.54
N GLY A 711 19.79 -12.52 -17.50
CA GLY A 711 20.17 -12.56 -18.91
C GLY A 711 19.08 -13.07 -19.84
N LEU A 712 19.48 -13.43 -21.06
CA LEU A 712 18.62 -14.10 -22.02
C LEU A 712 18.98 -15.58 -22.13
N TYR A 713 17.98 -16.44 -21.98
CA TYR A 713 18.12 -17.88 -22.12
C TYR A 713 17.41 -18.37 -23.38
N ASP A 714 18.01 -19.40 -23.98
CA ASP A 714 17.48 -20.11 -25.13
C ASP A 714 16.56 -21.25 -24.66
N ASN A 715 15.37 -21.36 -25.26
CA ASN A 715 14.45 -22.47 -25.03
C ASN A 715 14.82 -23.73 -25.85
N SER A 716 15.72 -23.58 -26.81
CA SER A 716 16.27 -24.62 -27.65
C SER A 716 17.76 -24.89 -27.31
N GLU A 717 18.34 -25.99 -27.78
CA GLU A 717 19.78 -26.24 -27.59
C GLU A 717 20.66 -25.58 -28.67
N ASN A 718 20.09 -24.78 -29.59
CA ASN A 718 20.75 -24.44 -30.87
C ASN A 718 20.63 -22.98 -31.33
N GLN A 719 20.00 -22.05 -30.59
CA GLN A 719 19.80 -20.66 -31.02
C GLN A 719 19.90 -19.65 -29.86
N THR A 720 21.09 -19.07 -29.64
CA THR A 720 21.25 -18.04 -28.62
C THR A 720 20.62 -16.71 -29.07
N PRO A 721 19.55 -16.20 -28.40
CA PRO A 721 18.94 -14.93 -28.78
C PRO A 721 19.88 -13.75 -28.51
N ALA A 722 19.81 -12.73 -29.35
CA ALA A 722 20.62 -11.52 -29.28
C ALA A 722 19.88 -10.36 -28.58
N VAL A 723 20.67 -9.45 -28.01
CA VAL A 723 20.23 -8.11 -27.59
C VAL A 723 20.51 -7.12 -28.72
N ARG A 724 19.50 -6.40 -29.19
CA ARG A 724 19.67 -5.25 -30.08
C ARG A 724 19.53 -3.96 -29.31
N ILE A 725 20.38 -2.98 -29.60
CA ILE A 725 20.32 -1.64 -29.03
C ILE A 725 20.11 -0.66 -30.18
N SER A 726 18.87 -0.21 -30.39
CA SER A 726 18.50 0.60 -31.56
C SER A 726 18.28 2.09 -31.27
N GLY A 727 18.51 2.52 -30.02
CA GLY A 727 18.37 3.92 -29.62
C GLY A 727 18.45 4.19 -28.11
N GLY A 728 18.33 3.16 -27.27
CA GLY A 728 18.53 3.27 -25.82
C GLY A 728 19.93 2.86 -25.36
N SER A 729 20.04 2.54 -24.08
CA SER A 729 21.24 2.04 -23.42
C SER A 729 21.04 0.62 -22.87
N PHE A 730 22.05 -0.22 -23.01
CA PHE A 730 22.10 -1.53 -22.38
C PHE A 730 23.36 -1.65 -21.54
N ALA A 731 23.20 -2.06 -20.28
CA ALA A 731 24.30 -2.24 -19.34
C ALA A 731 24.25 -3.60 -18.64
N VAL A 732 25.43 -4.06 -18.25
CA VAL A 732 25.63 -5.25 -17.41
C VAL A 732 26.39 -4.84 -16.16
N ASP A 733 25.91 -5.24 -14.98
CA ASP A 733 26.53 -4.91 -13.70
C ASP A 733 27.87 -5.62 -13.47
N GLY A 734 28.67 -5.04 -12.56
CA GLY A 734 30.00 -5.54 -12.24
C GLY A 734 29.97 -6.98 -11.70
N GLY A 735 30.90 -7.80 -12.17
CA GLY A 735 31.00 -9.22 -11.78
C GLY A 735 30.02 -10.14 -12.52
N THR A 736 29.19 -9.60 -13.44
CA THR A 736 28.29 -10.40 -14.28
C THR A 736 28.94 -10.70 -15.63
N THR A 737 28.81 -11.94 -16.10
CA THR A 737 29.25 -12.37 -17.44
C THR A 737 28.03 -12.55 -18.34
N PHE A 738 27.99 -11.82 -19.45
CA PHE A 738 26.91 -11.85 -20.43
C PHE A 738 27.31 -12.67 -21.66
N ASN A 739 26.51 -13.68 -21.99
CA ASN A 739 26.86 -14.71 -22.97
C ASN A 739 26.09 -14.64 -24.29
N ASN A 740 25.15 -13.70 -24.40
CA ASN A 740 24.33 -13.54 -25.59
C ASN A 740 24.98 -12.57 -26.58
N PRO A 741 24.75 -12.72 -27.90
CA PRO A 741 25.19 -11.74 -28.89
C PRO A 741 24.59 -10.38 -28.60
N VAL A 742 25.36 -9.31 -28.84
CA VAL A 742 24.91 -7.93 -28.70
C VAL A 742 25.11 -7.18 -30.01
N VAL A 743 24.03 -6.64 -30.55
CA VAL A 743 24.00 -5.83 -31.78
C VAL A 743 23.77 -4.37 -31.39
N VAL A 744 24.81 -3.55 -31.50
CA VAL A 744 24.73 -2.10 -31.22
C VAL A 744 24.48 -1.37 -32.53
N ALA A 745 23.24 -0.96 -32.78
CA ALA A 745 22.91 -0.19 -33.99
C ALA A 745 23.25 1.29 -33.82
N GLY A 746 23.28 2.05 -34.91
CA GLY A 746 23.55 3.49 -34.89
C GLY A 746 22.57 4.24 -33.98
N GLY A 747 23.10 4.98 -33.00
CA GLY A 747 22.33 5.65 -31.94
C GLY A 747 22.09 4.82 -30.68
N GLY A 748 22.42 3.53 -30.68
CA GLY A 748 22.43 2.68 -29.49
C GLY A 748 23.68 2.87 -28.64
N ARG A 749 23.56 2.60 -27.34
CA ARG A 749 24.64 2.75 -26.37
C ARG A 749 24.88 1.48 -25.55
N LEU A 750 26.12 1.00 -25.50
CA LEU A 750 26.57 -0.10 -24.66
C LEU A 750 27.32 0.44 -23.44
N ASP A 751 26.80 0.14 -22.25
CA ASP A 751 27.22 0.67 -20.97
C ASP A 751 27.56 -0.45 -19.94
N GLY A 752 27.98 -0.05 -18.74
CA GLY A 752 28.08 -0.93 -17.57
C GLY A 752 29.49 -1.32 -17.15
N PHE A 753 29.60 -2.46 -16.46
CA PHE A 753 30.80 -2.95 -15.79
C PHE A 753 31.06 -4.46 -16.01
N GLY A 754 30.28 -5.11 -16.88
CA GLY A 754 30.28 -6.56 -17.07
C GLY A 754 31.33 -7.10 -18.04
N THR A 755 31.31 -8.42 -18.21
CA THR A 755 32.12 -9.15 -19.20
C THR A 755 31.24 -9.70 -20.33
N TYR A 756 31.57 -9.41 -21.58
CA TYR A 756 30.89 -9.93 -22.78
C TYR A 756 31.71 -11.04 -23.43
N THR A 757 31.11 -12.21 -23.63
CA THR A 757 31.84 -13.38 -24.15
C THR A 757 31.66 -13.64 -25.64
N GLN A 758 30.65 -13.01 -26.25
CA GLN A 758 30.41 -13.01 -27.68
C GLN A 758 31.08 -11.82 -28.36
N ASP A 759 31.20 -11.88 -29.68
CA ASP A 759 31.71 -10.78 -30.49
C ASP A 759 30.79 -9.56 -30.38
N VAL A 760 31.40 -8.40 -30.11
CA VAL A 760 30.71 -7.11 -30.06
C VAL A 760 31.36 -6.17 -31.06
N ALA A 761 30.54 -5.52 -31.90
CA ALA A 761 30.99 -4.51 -32.84
C ALA A 761 30.37 -3.14 -32.51
N ILE A 762 31.20 -2.09 -32.53
CA ILE A 762 30.76 -0.70 -32.34
C ILE A 762 30.83 0.02 -33.70
N GLY A 763 29.69 -0.04 -34.41
CA GLY A 763 29.45 0.49 -35.75
C GLY A 763 29.24 2.01 -35.82
N ASP A 764 28.98 2.52 -37.03
CA ASP A 764 28.70 3.93 -37.29
C ASP A 764 27.58 4.48 -36.38
N GLY A 765 27.91 5.49 -35.58
CA GLY A 765 26.99 6.13 -34.64
C GLY A 765 26.64 5.31 -33.39
N ALA A 766 27.14 4.08 -33.23
CA ALA A 766 27.02 3.31 -32.00
C ALA A 766 27.99 3.85 -30.94
N ILE A 767 27.58 3.80 -29.67
CA ILE A 767 28.35 4.35 -28.55
C ILE A 767 28.73 3.22 -27.58
N LEU A 768 30.02 3.14 -27.25
CA LEU A 768 30.54 2.37 -26.13
C LEU A 768 30.92 3.33 -25.01
N SER A 769 30.42 3.11 -23.80
CA SER A 769 30.75 3.94 -22.63
C SER A 769 30.76 3.08 -21.38
N PRO A 770 31.92 2.61 -20.92
CA PRO A 770 32.07 2.02 -19.59
C PRO A 770 31.44 2.91 -18.51
N GLY A 771 30.85 2.27 -17.49
CA GLY A 771 30.07 2.95 -16.46
C GLY A 771 28.59 3.07 -16.80
N LEU A 772 27.79 3.62 -15.88
CA LEU A 772 26.36 3.85 -16.13
C LEU A 772 26.16 5.27 -16.67
N ALA A 773 25.61 5.36 -17.87
CA ALA A 773 25.38 6.63 -18.56
C ALA A 773 24.57 7.63 -17.73
N GLY A 774 24.96 8.89 -17.79
CA GLY A 774 24.25 10.01 -17.14
C GLY A 774 24.68 10.32 -15.72
N ASN A 775 25.45 9.45 -15.05
CA ASN A 775 25.89 9.65 -13.67
C ASN A 775 27.39 10.00 -13.55
N GLY A 776 28.09 10.26 -14.67
CA GLY A 776 29.54 10.52 -14.69
C GLY A 776 30.40 9.43 -14.02
N MET A 777 29.85 8.24 -13.82
CA MET A 777 30.52 7.14 -13.13
C MET A 777 31.51 6.48 -14.06
N THR A 778 32.78 6.47 -13.67
CA THR A 778 33.81 5.73 -14.39
C THR A 778 33.63 4.21 -14.23
N GLY A 779 33.75 3.43 -15.29
CA GLY A 779 33.53 1.98 -15.27
C GLY A 779 34.55 1.12 -16.02
N SER A 780 34.35 -0.19 -15.96
CA SER A 780 35.26 -1.17 -16.56
C SER A 780 34.49 -2.24 -17.29
N ILE A 781 34.61 -2.30 -18.62
CA ILE A 781 33.95 -3.34 -19.44
C ILE A 781 35.01 -4.31 -19.97
N GLN A 782 34.68 -5.61 -19.96
CA GLN A 782 35.52 -6.65 -20.51
C GLN A 782 34.87 -7.31 -21.71
N PHE A 783 35.67 -7.64 -22.73
CA PHE A 783 35.23 -8.34 -23.94
C PHE A 783 36.15 -9.54 -24.20
N HIS A 784 35.60 -10.63 -24.73
CA HIS A 784 36.40 -11.66 -25.37
C HIS A 784 36.83 -11.24 -26.79
N HIS A 785 35.95 -10.55 -27.50
CA HIS A 785 36.21 -10.00 -28.82
C HIS A 785 35.49 -8.66 -29.00
N LEU A 786 36.21 -7.65 -29.53
CA LEU A 786 35.68 -6.32 -29.78
C LEU A 786 36.13 -5.80 -31.15
N GLU A 787 35.17 -5.39 -31.98
CA GLU A 787 35.42 -4.70 -33.25
C GLU A 787 35.10 -3.19 -33.13
N LEU A 788 36.06 -2.36 -33.54
CA LEU A 788 35.93 -0.90 -33.60
C LEU A 788 35.80 -0.48 -35.08
N ASP A 789 34.57 -0.24 -35.52
CA ASP A 789 34.25 0.07 -36.90
C ASP A 789 34.27 1.57 -37.19
N ALA A 790 34.39 1.92 -38.47
CA ALA A 790 34.35 3.31 -38.92
C ALA A 790 33.09 4.05 -38.40
N GLY A 791 33.28 5.22 -37.79
CA GLY A 791 32.18 6.05 -37.27
C GLY A 791 31.64 5.66 -35.89
N GLY A 792 32.11 4.55 -35.30
CA GLY A 792 31.80 4.19 -33.92
C GLY A 792 32.42 5.15 -32.89
N ILE A 793 31.83 5.21 -31.70
CA ILE A 793 32.20 6.18 -30.65
C ILE A 793 32.55 5.44 -29.36
N TYR A 794 33.68 5.80 -28.74
CA TYR A 794 34.01 5.49 -27.36
C TYR A 794 33.93 6.77 -26.51
N GLU A 795 33.07 6.81 -25.51
CA GLU A 795 33.08 7.83 -24.47
C GLU A 795 33.98 7.38 -23.32
N PHE A 796 35.04 8.16 -23.06
CA PHE A 796 36.01 7.91 -22.01
C PHE A 796 35.87 8.99 -20.94
N ASP A 797 35.33 8.61 -19.79
CA ASP A 797 35.21 9.43 -18.59
C ASP A 797 36.47 9.29 -17.70
N ILE A 798 37.01 10.42 -17.22
CA ILE A 798 38.17 10.47 -16.31
C ILE A 798 37.92 11.41 -15.12
N GLN A 799 38.05 10.87 -13.92
CA GLN A 799 37.85 11.55 -12.63
C GLN A 799 39.16 11.84 -11.90
N SER A 800 40.20 11.02 -12.09
CA SER A 800 41.48 11.20 -11.44
C SER A 800 42.65 11.12 -12.43
N PRO A 801 43.55 12.13 -12.44
CA PRO A 801 44.67 12.14 -13.37
C PRO A 801 45.81 11.18 -13.00
N ASP A 802 45.91 10.74 -11.73
CA ASP A 802 47.04 9.98 -11.19
C ASP A 802 46.88 8.44 -11.23
N PHE A 803 48.01 7.73 -11.21
CA PHE A 803 48.17 6.32 -11.59
C PHE A 803 47.84 5.26 -10.52
N GLY A 804 46.95 5.53 -9.57
CA GLY A 804 46.56 4.57 -8.55
C GLY A 804 45.47 3.58 -9.00
N ASP A 805 45.84 2.32 -9.25
CA ASP A 805 44.96 1.14 -9.29
C ASP A 805 43.62 1.26 -10.06
N TYR A 806 43.63 1.68 -11.32
CA TYR A 806 42.43 1.68 -12.19
C TYR A 806 41.20 2.45 -11.62
N VAL A 807 41.37 3.26 -10.57
CA VAL A 807 40.29 4.01 -9.92
C VAL A 807 40.14 5.38 -10.60
N GLY A 808 38.90 5.78 -10.87
CA GLY A 808 38.58 7.12 -11.35
C GLY A 808 38.85 7.35 -12.85
N ARG A 809 38.75 6.31 -13.69
CA ARG A 809 38.68 6.44 -15.15
C ARG A 809 38.03 5.22 -15.79
N ASP A 810 37.51 5.39 -17.00
CA ASP A 810 36.99 4.28 -17.78
C ASP A 810 38.10 3.33 -18.24
N THR A 811 37.75 2.05 -18.34
CA THR A 811 38.67 1.02 -18.84
C THR A 811 37.94 0.01 -19.69
N ILE A 812 38.58 -0.39 -20.79
CA ILE A 812 38.16 -1.53 -21.61
C ILE A 812 39.27 -2.58 -21.58
N SER A 813 38.91 -3.84 -21.36
CA SER A 813 39.84 -4.97 -21.45
C SER A 813 39.31 -6.00 -22.44
N VAL A 814 40.16 -6.44 -23.36
CA VAL A 814 39.79 -7.35 -24.45
C VAL A 814 40.69 -8.59 -24.40
N PHE A 815 40.23 -9.59 -23.66
CA PHE A 815 41.01 -10.76 -23.25
C PHE A 815 40.15 -12.03 -23.38
N ASN A 816 40.68 -13.07 -24.00
CA ASN A 816 40.00 -14.38 -24.07
C ASN A 816 40.86 -15.44 -23.37
N PRO A 817 40.55 -15.85 -22.13
CA PRO A 817 41.35 -16.83 -21.38
C PRO A 817 41.44 -18.19 -22.08
N ASN A 818 40.51 -18.48 -22.99
CA ASN A 818 40.28 -19.80 -23.55
C ASN A 818 40.65 -19.89 -25.05
N SER A 819 41.10 -18.80 -25.67
CA SER A 819 41.44 -18.76 -27.10
C SER A 819 42.76 -18.03 -27.35
N SER A 820 43.41 -18.39 -28.45
CA SER A 820 44.57 -17.66 -29.00
C SER A 820 44.20 -16.90 -30.28
N GLU A 821 42.92 -16.59 -30.45
CA GLU A 821 42.38 -15.82 -31.58
C GLU A 821 42.40 -14.32 -31.28
N GLN A 822 42.35 -13.51 -32.34
CA GLN A 822 42.40 -12.06 -32.25
C GLN A 822 41.24 -11.52 -31.41
N THR A 823 41.57 -10.75 -30.37
CA THR A 823 40.60 -10.27 -29.40
C THR A 823 40.15 -8.83 -29.71
N LEU A 824 41.03 -7.94 -30.20
CA LEU A 824 40.65 -6.58 -30.61
C LEU A 824 40.87 -6.35 -32.12
N VAL A 825 39.85 -5.87 -32.82
CA VAL A 825 39.90 -5.53 -34.25
C VAL A 825 39.58 -4.06 -34.47
N ILE A 826 40.38 -3.35 -35.26
CA ILE A 826 40.11 -1.97 -35.68
C ILE A 826 39.84 -1.96 -37.19
N ASN A 827 38.57 -1.84 -37.56
CA ASN A 827 38.11 -1.78 -38.95
C ASN A 827 38.03 -0.34 -39.48
N ALA A 828 38.12 0.68 -38.61
CA ALA A 828 38.19 2.07 -39.00
C ALA A 828 39.37 2.40 -39.92
N ASP A 829 39.26 3.50 -40.68
CA ASP A 829 40.31 4.00 -41.57
C ASP A 829 40.51 5.51 -41.45
N SER A 830 41.60 6.03 -42.02
CA SER A 830 41.94 7.47 -41.93
C SER A 830 40.90 8.42 -42.57
N SER A 831 40.00 7.90 -43.41
CA SER A 831 38.91 8.68 -44.01
C SER A 831 37.60 8.60 -43.22
N HIS A 832 37.42 7.53 -42.45
CA HIS A 832 36.29 7.31 -41.54
C HIS A 832 36.83 6.75 -40.21
N PRO A 833 37.41 7.61 -39.36
CA PRO A 833 38.05 7.17 -38.12
C PRO A 833 37.02 6.72 -37.07
N PHE A 834 37.48 5.93 -36.11
CA PHE A 834 36.75 5.66 -34.87
C PHE A 834 36.87 6.87 -33.93
N ILE A 835 35.80 7.27 -33.27
CA ILE A 835 35.75 8.51 -32.49
C ILE A 835 35.97 8.20 -31.01
N ILE A 836 36.83 8.97 -30.35
CA ILE A 836 37.02 8.94 -28.90
C ILE A 836 36.62 10.29 -28.34
N ARG A 837 35.56 10.31 -27.54
CA ARG A 837 35.09 11.47 -26.78
C ARG A 837 35.70 11.42 -25.40
N VAL A 838 36.39 12.49 -25.02
CA VAL A 838 37.03 12.60 -23.71
C VAL A 838 36.19 13.49 -22.83
N TYR A 839 35.75 12.95 -21.70
CA TYR A 839 34.99 13.65 -20.68
C TYR A 839 35.78 13.71 -19.38
N SER A 840 35.84 14.88 -18.78
CA SER A 840 36.32 15.04 -17.41
C SER A 840 35.16 14.87 -16.42
N VAL A 841 35.45 14.23 -15.30
CA VAL A 841 34.54 14.00 -14.18
C VAL A 841 35.12 14.69 -12.95
N ASP A 842 34.29 15.36 -12.18
CA ASP A 842 34.71 16.04 -10.95
C ASP A 842 34.79 15.08 -9.75
N GLU A 843 35.26 15.58 -8.60
CA GLU A 843 35.37 14.77 -7.37
C GLU A 843 34.02 14.23 -6.85
N ALA A 844 32.89 14.80 -7.28
CA ALA A 844 31.56 14.33 -6.92
C ALA A 844 31.05 13.20 -7.84
N GLY A 845 31.78 12.89 -8.92
CA GLY A 845 31.40 11.88 -9.88
C GLY A 845 30.54 12.42 -11.02
N GLU A 846 30.41 13.74 -11.17
CA GLU A 846 29.62 14.35 -12.24
C GLU A 846 30.52 14.82 -13.39
N ARG A 847 29.99 14.83 -14.62
CA ARG A 847 30.74 15.41 -15.75
C ARG A 847 31.03 16.88 -15.48
N GLY A 848 32.31 17.22 -15.40
CA GLY A 848 32.74 18.45 -14.77
C GLY A 848 34.23 18.69 -14.89
N PHE A 849 34.78 19.47 -13.97
CA PHE A 849 36.18 19.91 -14.03
C PHE A 849 37.10 18.89 -13.38
N LEU A 850 38.09 18.39 -14.14
CA LEU A 850 39.13 17.48 -13.63
C LEU A 850 40.21 18.27 -12.87
N SER A 851 40.26 18.07 -11.56
CA SER A 851 41.31 18.63 -10.69
C SER A 851 42.55 17.74 -10.65
N GLY A 852 43.69 18.31 -10.27
CA GLY A 852 44.92 17.57 -9.95
C GLY A 852 45.87 17.37 -11.13
N ILE A 853 45.65 18.05 -12.26
CA ILE A 853 46.61 18.08 -13.36
C ILE A 853 47.78 18.99 -12.96
N ASP A 854 48.98 18.43 -12.90
CA ASP A 854 50.24 19.12 -12.60
C ASP A 854 51.04 19.35 -13.91
N PRO A 855 51.30 20.60 -14.32
CA PRO A 855 52.03 20.90 -15.55
C PRO A 855 53.51 20.53 -15.49
N ASP A 856 54.06 20.28 -14.29
CA ASP A 856 55.43 19.80 -14.10
C ASP A 856 55.52 18.25 -14.06
N HIS A 857 54.37 17.55 -14.06
CA HIS A 857 54.31 16.08 -14.09
C HIS A 857 54.85 15.48 -15.41
N GLY A 858 54.84 16.27 -16.49
CA GLY A 858 55.16 15.80 -17.83
C GLY A 858 53.93 15.23 -18.52
N MET A 859 54.08 14.10 -19.22
CA MET A 859 52.99 13.49 -19.99
C MET A 859 52.18 12.53 -19.11
N TYR A 860 50.87 12.76 -19.01
CA TYR A 860 49.90 11.78 -18.52
C TYR A 860 49.61 10.75 -19.60
N SER A 861 49.39 9.50 -19.21
CA SER A 861 49.17 8.38 -20.13
C SER A 861 48.07 7.49 -19.57
N TRP A 862 46.85 7.65 -20.04
CA TRP A 862 45.69 6.91 -19.56
C TRP A 862 45.38 5.75 -20.49
N THR A 863 45.25 4.55 -19.94
CA THR A 863 44.89 3.37 -20.73
C THR A 863 43.43 3.45 -21.14
N LEU A 864 43.19 3.40 -22.45
CA LEU A 864 41.86 3.36 -23.05
C LEU A 864 41.38 1.92 -23.18
N ILE A 865 42.20 1.09 -23.83
CA ILE A 865 41.89 -0.31 -24.15
C ILE A 865 43.13 -1.16 -23.89
N SER A 866 42.97 -2.23 -23.11
CA SER A 866 43.96 -3.29 -22.95
C SER A 866 43.54 -4.52 -23.75
N PHE A 867 44.47 -5.22 -24.40
CA PHE A 867 44.13 -6.36 -25.25
C PHE A 867 45.25 -7.42 -25.31
N ASP A 868 44.90 -8.67 -25.60
CA ASP A 868 45.90 -9.73 -25.85
C ASP A 868 46.52 -9.65 -27.24
N GLU A 869 45.66 -9.53 -28.26
CA GLU A 869 46.03 -9.49 -29.66
C GLU A 869 45.25 -8.39 -30.40
N LEU A 870 45.92 -7.70 -31.32
CA LEU A 870 45.38 -6.59 -32.10
C LEU A 870 45.46 -6.88 -33.60
N LEU A 871 44.32 -6.77 -34.29
CA LEU A 871 44.20 -6.81 -35.74
C LEU A 871 43.81 -5.43 -36.29
N ILE A 872 44.49 -4.98 -37.35
CA ILE A 872 44.15 -3.75 -38.07
C ILE A 872 44.19 -4.04 -39.58
N PRO A 873 43.06 -4.46 -40.18
CA PRO A 873 43.05 -4.89 -41.58
C PRO A 873 43.48 -3.80 -42.56
N SER A 874 43.11 -2.54 -42.28
CA SER A 874 43.35 -1.38 -43.16
C SER A 874 44.83 -1.03 -43.33
N THR A 875 45.69 -1.39 -42.38
CA THR A 875 47.12 -1.01 -42.37
C THR A 875 48.09 -2.21 -42.38
N SER A 876 47.59 -3.41 -42.66
CA SER A 876 48.38 -4.65 -42.52
C SER A 876 48.92 -4.84 -41.08
N ASN A 877 48.09 -4.57 -40.08
CA ASN A 877 48.37 -4.71 -38.64
C ASN A 877 49.43 -3.75 -38.08
N MET A 878 49.63 -2.58 -38.70
CA MET A 878 50.45 -1.51 -38.13
C MET A 878 49.55 -0.47 -37.46
N PHE A 879 49.81 -0.16 -36.18
CA PHE A 879 49.06 0.88 -35.47
C PHE A 879 49.31 2.25 -36.10
N ASP A 880 48.21 2.97 -36.39
CA ASP A 880 48.21 4.33 -36.94
C ASP A 880 47.22 5.19 -36.12
N PRO A 881 47.68 6.25 -35.43
CA PRO A 881 46.80 7.13 -34.67
C PRO A 881 45.71 7.81 -35.51
N SER A 882 45.91 7.94 -36.83
CA SER A 882 44.92 8.56 -37.73
C SER A 882 43.66 7.73 -37.95
N LEU A 883 43.64 6.48 -37.49
CA LEU A 883 42.43 5.64 -37.43
C LEU A 883 41.46 6.12 -36.34
N PHE A 884 41.88 7.04 -35.48
CA PHE A 884 41.08 7.61 -34.41
C PHE A 884 40.91 9.12 -34.57
N SER A 885 39.76 9.62 -34.16
CA SER A 885 39.48 11.05 -34.03
C SER A 885 39.20 11.39 -32.58
N LEU A 886 39.74 12.49 -32.08
CA LEU A 886 39.55 12.94 -30.71
C LEU A 886 38.53 14.07 -30.67
N GLU A 887 37.48 13.90 -29.88
CA GLU A 887 36.50 14.92 -29.54
C GLU A 887 36.71 15.34 -28.07
N LEU A 888 37.09 16.60 -27.86
CA LEU A 888 37.56 17.10 -26.56
C LEU A 888 36.62 18.14 -25.93
N ASP A 889 35.47 18.40 -26.54
CA ASP A 889 34.50 19.41 -26.07
C ASP A 889 33.97 19.10 -24.65
N GLY A 890 34.04 17.83 -24.24
CA GLY A 890 33.66 17.35 -22.90
C GLY A 890 34.77 17.41 -21.84
N PHE A 891 36.00 17.78 -22.20
CA PHE A 891 37.14 17.78 -21.28
C PHE A 891 37.46 19.19 -20.77
N SER A 892 37.57 19.32 -19.45
CA SER A 892 38.04 20.53 -18.78
C SER A 892 38.91 20.18 -17.58
N ALA A 893 40.03 20.89 -17.39
CA ALA A 893 40.98 20.63 -16.32
C ALA A 893 41.77 21.89 -15.93
N ASP A 894 42.59 21.77 -14.87
CA ASP A 894 43.46 22.84 -14.35
C ASP A 894 44.37 23.50 -15.39
N PHE A 895 44.79 22.74 -16.40
CA PHE A 895 45.64 23.21 -17.48
C PHE A 895 45.13 22.71 -18.82
N THR A 896 45.24 23.54 -19.85
CA THR A 896 45.08 23.09 -21.24
C THR A 896 46.27 22.23 -21.64
N GLY A 897 46.11 21.30 -22.56
CA GLY A 897 47.20 20.47 -23.05
C GLY A 897 46.95 19.90 -24.43
N ASP A 898 47.96 19.21 -24.96
CA ASP A 898 47.86 18.50 -26.23
C ASP A 898 47.54 17.03 -25.96
N PHE A 899 46.59 16.48 -26.71
CA PHE A 899 46.22 15.06 -26.67
C PHE A 899 46.79 14.30 -27.87
N ASN A 900 47.24 13.07 -27.63
CA ASN A 900 47.64 12.14 -28.68
C ASN A 900 47.25 10.70 -28.30
N ILE A 901 46.94 9.87 -29.29
CA ILE A 901 46.72 8.43 -29.08
C ILE A 901 48.00 7.69 -29.47
N ALA A 902 48.41 6.75 -28.63
CA ALA A 902 49.57 5.91 -28.88
C ALA A 902 49.31 4.45 -28.53
N LEU A 903 50.16 3.57 -29.05
CA LEU A 903 50.24 2.19 -28.63
C LEU A 903 51.43 2.02 -27.67
N ASP A 904 51.18 1.53 -26.46
CA ASP A 904 52.20 1.19 -25.46
C ASP A 904 52.06 -0.28 -25.06
N GLY A 905 52.89 -1.14 -25.64
CA GLY A 905 52.79 -2.59 -25.47
C GLY A 905 51.46 -3.14 -25.96
N GLN A 906 50.66 -3.69 -25.03
CA GLN A 906 49.34 -4.28 -25.25
C GLN A 906 48.19 -3.31 -24.87
N HIS A 907 48.48 -2.01 -24.87
CA HIS A 907 47.55 -0.97 -24.46
C HIS A 907 47.46 0.13 -25.51
N ILE A 908 46.22 0.49 -25.89
CA ILE A 908 45.95 1.78 -26.52
C ILE A 908 45.85 2.81 -25.41
N VAL A 909 46.64 3.86 -25.48
CA VAL A 909 46.73 4.90 -24.44
C VAL A 909 46.39 6.29 -25.01
N LEU A 910 45.70 7.07 -24.20
CA LEU A 910 45.49 8.50 -24.40
C LEU A 910 46.59 9.25 -23.64
N GLN A 911 47.43 9.97 -24.38
CA GLN A 911 48.50 10.79 -23.83
C GLN A 911 48.05 12.24 -23.74
N PHE A 912 48.20 12.86 -22.57
CA PHE A 912 47.89 14.26 -22.33
C PHE A 912 49.14 14.97 -21.81
N THR A 913 49.62 15.99 -22.52
CA THR A 913 50.74 16.83 -22.06
C THR A 913 50.21 18.20 -21.68
N PRO A 914 50.18 18.56 -20.38
CA PRO A 914 49.72 19.87 -19.96
C PRO A 914 50.68 20.94 -20.47
N VAL A 915 50.13 22.07 -20.90
CA VAL A 915 50.89 23.25 -21.33
C VAL A 915 50.95 24.23 -20.17
N PRO A 916 52.14 24.51 -19.59
CA PRO A 916 52.28 25.51 -18.54
C PRO A 916 51.84 26.90 -19.05
N GLU A 917 51.06 27.64 -18.26
CA GLU A 917 50.56 28.95 -18.68
C GLU A 917 51.69 29.91 -19.13
N PRO A 918 51.54 30.64 -20.25
CA PRO A 918 52.57 31.56 -20.76
C PRO A 918 52.93 32.75 -19.83
N SER A 919 52.12 33.01 -18.81
CA SER A 919 52.18 34.23 -17.99
C SER A 919 53.43 34.30 -17.10
N THR A 920 53.93 33.15 -16.63
CA THR A 920 55.09 33.08 -15.72
C THR A 920 56.39 33.47 -16.43
N TYR A 921 56.64 32.97 -17.64
CA TYR A 921 57.84 33.33 -18.41
C TYR A 921 57.78 34.75 -18.96
N ALA A 922 56.60 35.22 -19.36
CA ALA A 922 56.40 36.60 -19.79
C ALA A 922 56.63 37.59 -18.64
N MET A 923 56.14 37.31 -17.43
CA MET A 923 56.36 38.14 -16.24
C MET A 923 57.80 38.10 -15.73
N MET A 924 58.49 36.95 -15.84
CA MET A 924 59.91 36.85 -15.52
C MET A 924 60.78 37.64 -16.52
N ALA A 925 60.43 37.60 -17.82
CA ALA A 925 61.11 38.39 -18.86
C ALA A 925 60.87 39.90 -18.69
N ILE A 926 59.65 40.32 -18.35
CA ILE A 926 59.32 41.72 -18.03
C ILE A 926 60.02 42.16 -16.74
N GLY A 927 60.04 41.30 -15.70
CA GLY A 927 60.74 41.54 -14.44
C GLY A 927 62.26 41.70 -14.63
N LEU A 928 62.89 40.81 -15.40
CA LEU A 928 64.31 40.92 -15.78
C LEU A 928 64.58 42.16 -16.66
N GLY A 929 63.64 42.52 -17.53
CA GLY A 929 63.69 43.76 -18.32
C GLY A 929 63.69 45.02 -17.43
N ILE A 930 62.87 45.05 -16.38
CA ILE A 930 62.79 46.15 -15.40
C ILE A 930 64.06 46.22 -14.53
N VAL A 931 64.62 45.07 -14.13
CA VAL A 931 65.90 45.00 -13.40
C VAL A 931 67.07 45.48 -14.28
N ALA A 932 67.14 45.04 -15.54
CA ALA A 932 68.16 45.51 -16.48
C ALA A 932 68.03 47.02 -16.77
N TRP A 933 66.81 47.54 -16.89
CA TRP A 933 66.54 48.97 -17.09
C TRP A 933 66.93 49.82 -15.86
N SER A 934 66.64 49.34 -14.65
CA SER A 934 67.01 50.03 -13.40
C SER A 934 68.54 50.02 -13.14
N ILE A 935 69.25 48.95 -13.51
CA ILE A 935 70.73 48.90 -13.49
C ILE A 935 71.33 49.87 -14.53
N ARG A 936 70.73 49.97 -15.72
CA ARG A 936 71.14 50.95 -16.76
C ARG A 936 70.91 52.39 -16.31
N ARG A 937 69.84 52.68 -15.55
CA ARG A 937 69.56 54.01 -14.99
C ARG A 937 70.55 54.40 -13.89
N ARG A 938 70.97 53.47 -13.01
CA ARG A 938 71.99 53.73 -11.98
C ARG A 938 73.39 54.02 -12.54
N ARG A 939 73.74 53.50 -13.73
CA ARG A 939 75.02 53.83 -14.40
C ARG A 939 75.07 55.22 -15.05
N ARG A 940 73.92 55.88 -15.28
CA ARG A 940 73.87 57.26 -15.85
C ARG A 940 73.97 58.38 -14.80
N HIS A 941 73.95 58.07 -13.49
CA HIS A 941 74.11 59.05 -12.41
C HIS A 941 75.52 59.04 -11.74
N LYS A 942 76.51 58.38 -12.34
CA LYS A 942 77.93 58.42 -11.93
C LYS A 942 78.87 58.85 -13.08
N ALA A 943 78.43 59.79 -13.90
CA ALA A 943 79.28 60.55 -14.83
C ALA A 943 78.95 62.04 -14.70
#